data_AF-A0A0E3MDG3-F1
#
_entry.id   AF-A0A0E3MDG3-F1
#
_cell.length_a   1.000
_cell.length_b   1.000
_cell.length_c   1.000
_cell.angle_alpha   90.00
_cell.angle_beta   90.00
_cell.angle_gamma   90.00
#
_symmetry.space_group_name_H-M   'P 1'
#
loop_
_entity.id
_entity.type
_entity.pdbx_description
1 polymer ?
#
loop_
_entity_poly.entity_id
_entity_poly.type
_entity_poly.pdbx_seq_one_letter_code
_entity_poly.pdbx_strand_id
1 'polypeptide(L)'
;MREILKVSEIRRLIRRNKALIGGLPFSGKTTMIKKACEGYCEENGIQFIELPKKFVSIEELNQWKEKVKGVEKAIIEGRSYVIELLLGKVSIADTPSLQSLNLDLTGKVVSMKSLDAIKKIYNSGIRDDKAVSKILMYSTVAVPNYYTVIPKLVNEGIELYNQGKLDKTLEFVLGLKRLYYSFPKGDVSGEDSVIFALQQVVPRDIDFKTAWDELSETWKELVYYRLDSVLKLLPGSAERMINQKEIKPMGDKVNISDIDPFFVGLAEEGVSILLSGENLCIVGPIRSGKSTLANYVYSMANLGNIEVVDYNNYDLLGLKQKLSSESKRFIAVLTEDIYISLPLTCKVINLNTYINDFIKYQYLKENKYIRVGTYEIPRYYYSLYKLKYNMSDDQIIDEYKSDMTKYIINTIFGNNKELIDNYLPLLVLGKRYLPFPPRVSEIILKYFNRQIDETFVKWFSAFDFMGYKIEENKEIKAKENEVLRKVRDELIKEVKEKKLEDDLLKVFFHNLMAFKVAIANLNGFIATAQGRYSPIVEKLLYKPDIVDKLDLDLDRRLPEVCNSLKKIEDEFDKKKDKITIAGFLLLPEKLKEEKLTSYRLSIDYYASIYRILSSKGADIECLRRAFRVLKLFETYFSDIFTYSKFENKIYSTALTTRDEELIRDYLKITFMHFVRYSIAYINKEHLERIAEISDYAKLGVKPILIPYEILAEDLPIEKIGDPVDIYASLITFLYIEKLYSEIQKIDLFSRSYQYIEILYEKFTKSQRSISDKILSTIFDVAFSMWWDRRDLILKYINDLVGFCGIKAGISTFYSYGKKSDFEKALEYVNMIINSRYAIISKEGKNTEEITKMLFDIYKVRLASALLASRYEYKTVLQDIMELQSKANIINDRSIRENIRLAYLISKLLLYKEVEETIPMSRKLILYKAALALMGGEKEKEEFFKEVESRRIGRRPITDIERVLPRLLTKEYLIPVLKAYFYLKGKGIEMTELDDYLENETIGIPMLVTNKIFDKIYAKENRNKFIASLILFI
;
A
#
# COMPACT_ATOMS: atom_id res chain seq x y z
N MET A 1 14.22 8.55 -9.68
CA MET A 1 13.71 7.34 -9.00
C MET A 1 14.59 6.15 -9.40
N ARG A 2 15.16 5.41 -8.43
CA ARG A 2 16.13 4.31 -8.65
C ARG A 2 15.48 3.15 -9.42
N GLU A 3 15.88 2.89 -10.66
CA GLU A 3 15.60 1.61 -11.32
C GLU A 3 16.81 0.67 -11.19
N ILE A 4 16.83 -0.08 -10.08
CA ILE A 4 17.54 -1.37 -10.09
C ILE A 4 16.70 -2.26 -10.99
N LEU A 5 17.22 -2.62 -12.17
CA LEU A 5 16.55 -3.55 -13.07
C LEU A 5 16.20 -4.83 -12.31
N LYS A 6 14.92 -5.01 -11.98
CA LYS A 6 14.45 -6.29 -11.43
C LYS A 6 14.55 -7.33 -12.53
N VAL A 7 14.86 -8.58 -12.18
CA VAL A 7 14.81 -9.72 -13.11
C VAL A 7 13.47 -9.77 -13.86
N SER A 8 12.37 -9.39 -13.21
CA SER A 8 11.04 -9.28 -13.82
C SER A 8 10.92 -8.19 -14.89
N GLU A 9 11.63 -7.06 -14.74
CA GLU A 9 11.67 -5.98 -15.74
C GLU A 9 12.56 -6.35 -16.92
N ILE A 10 13.68 -7.04 -16.65
CA ILE A 10 14.53 -7.63 -17.70
C ILE A 10 13.69 -8.62 -18.52
N ARG A 11 12.95 -9.53 -17.87
CA ARG A 11 11.99 -10.45 -18.53
C ARG A 11 10.90 -9.70 -19.32
N ARG A 12 10.41 -8.56 -18.84
CA ARG A 12 9.44 -7.72 -19.57
C ARG A 12 10.06 -7.06 -20.81
N LEU A 13 11.30 -6.56 -20.70
CA LEU A 13 12.05 -5.97 -21.82
C LEU A 13 12.34 -7.03 -22.89
N ILE A 14 12.63 -8.26 -22.47
CA ILE A 14 12.90 -9.41 -23.33
C ILE A 14 11.68 -9.86 -24.16
N ARG A 15 10.45 -9.57 -23.72
CA ARG A 15 9.25 -9.82 -24.55
C ARG A 15 9.16 -8.91 -25.78
N ARG A 16 9.98 -7.85 -25.86
CA ARG A 16 10.17 -7.08 -27.08
C ARG A 16 11.29 -7.78 -27.84
N ASN A 17 11.06 -8.13 -29.11
CA ASN A 17 12.00 -8.89 -29.94
C ASN A 17 13.45 -8.42 -29.78
N LYS A 18 13.69 -7.10 -29.65
CA LYS A 18 15.02 -6.52 -29.39
C LYS A 18 15.02 -5.62 -28.16
N ALA A 19 16.00 -5.81 -27.27
CA ALA A 19 16.17 -5.02 -26.05
C ALA A 19 17.58 -4.39 -25.98
N LEU A 20 17.65 -3.09 -25.73
CA LEU A 20 18.90 -2.34 -25.58
C LEU A 20 19.08 -1.94 -24.11
N ILE A 21 20.22 -2.31 -23.51
CA ILE A 21 20.49 -2.08 -22.09
C ILE A 21 21.78 -1.26 -21.95
N GLY A 22 21.64 0.07 -21.87
CA GLY A 22 22.76 1.03 -21.75
C GLY A 22 23.04 1.48 -20.32
N GLY A 23 24.32 1.65 -19.94
CA GLY A 23 24.73 2.27 -18.67
C GLY A 23 26.20 2.67 -18.58
N LEU A 24 26.67 3.01 -17.37
CA LEU A 24 28.05 3.40 -17.10
C LEU A 24 29.03 2.21 -17.13
N PRO A 25 30.34 2.47 -17.34
CA PRO A 25 31.41 1.51 -17.13
C PRO A 25 31.25 0.71 -15.83
N PHE A 26 31.55 -0.59 -15.89
CA PHE A 26 31.52 -1.51 -14.74
C PHE A 26 30.21 -1.56 -13.95
N SER A 27 29.08 -1.30 -14.62
CA SER A 27 27.75 -1.53 -14.05
C SER A 27 27.43 -3.02 -13.78
N GLY A 28 28.30 -3.99 -14.08
CA GLY A 28 28.09 -5.40 -13.68
C GLY A 28 26.81 -6.04 -14.22
N LYS A 29 26.27 -5.48 -15.32
CA LYS A 29 25.00 -5.85 -15.94
C LYS A 29 25.06 -7.19 -16.64
N THR A 30 26.16 -7.46 -17.35
CA THR A 30 26.40 -8.71 -18.09
C THR A 30 26.16 -9.94 -17.24
N THR A 31 26.75 -10.00 -16.04
CA THR A 31 26.64 -11.17 -15.15
C THR A 31 25.24 -11.36 -14.57
N MET A 32 24.51 -10.26 -14.32
CA MET A 32 23.13 -10.33 -13.80
C MET A 32 22.12 -10.63 -14.90
N ILE A 33 22.24 -10.02 -16.08
CA ILE A 33 21.34 -10.24 -17.22
C ILE A 33 21.54 -11.66 -17.75
N LYS A 34 22.78 -12.10 -17.90
CA LYS A 34 23.09 -13.47 -18.35
C LYS A 34 22.52 -14.52 -17.38
N LYS A 35 22.80 -14.41 -16.08
CA LYS A 35 22.21 -15.30 -15.05
C LYS A 35 20.68 -15.23 -14.97
N ALA A 36 20.08 -14.07 -15.21
CA ALA A 36 18.63 -13.89 -15.15
C ALA A 36 17.90 -14.48 -16.37
N CYS A 37 18.61 -14.66 -17.49
CA CYS A 37 18.01 -14.98 -18.78
C CYS A 37 18.58 -16.24 -19.44
N GLU A 38 19.61 -16.90 -18.89
CA GLU A 38 20.27 -18.07 -19.49
C GLU A 38 19.25 -19.12 -20.01
N GLY A 39 18.34 -19.61 -19.16
CA GLY A 39 17.32 -20.57 -19.61
C GLY A 39 16.30 -20.01 -20.61
N TYR A 40 15.85 -18.76 -20.43
CA TYR A 40 14.82 -18.16 -21.29
C TYR A 40 15.35 -17.77 -22.68
N CYS A 41 16.59 -17.24 -22.74
CA CYS A 41 17.22 -16.80 -23.98
C CYS A 41 17.56 -18.00 -24.86
N GLU A 42 18.03 -19.10 -24.27
CA GLU A 42 18.27 -20.35 -25.00
C GLU A 42 16.98 -20.93 -25.56
N GLU A 43 15.92 -21.03 -24.74
CA GLU A 43 14.60 -21.56 -25.16
C GLU A 43 13.94 -20.76 -26.29
N ASN A 44 14.21 -19.44 -26.40
CA ASN A 44 13.53 -18.54 -27.34
C ASN A 44 14.43 -18.04 -28.48
N GLY A 45 15.66 -18.58 -28.60
CA GLY A 45 16.62 -18.20 -29.64
C GLY A 45 17.04 -16.72 -29.58
N ILE A 46 17.14 -16.13 -28.39
CA ILE A 46 17.51 -14.73 -28.21
C ILE A 46 19.03 -14.63 -28.08
N GLN A 47 19.67 -13.90 -28.99
CA GLN A 47 21.10 -13.66 -28.92
C GLN A 47 21.46 -12.62 -27.85
N PHE A 48 22.53 -12.86 -27.11
CA PHE A 48 23.12 -11.87 -26.22
C PHE A 48 24.35 -11.26 -26.87
N ILE A 49 24.35 -9.94 -27.07
CA ILE A 49 25.41 -9.20 -27.74
C ILE A 49 25.97 -8.16 -26.78
N GLU A 50 27.23 -8.34 -26.38
CA GLU A 50 28.00 -7.33 -25.66
C GLU A 50 28.71 -6.42 -26.69
N LEU A 51 28.48 -5.12 -26.59
CA LEU A 51 29.06 -4.13 -27.49
C LEU A 51 30.51 -3.81 -27.09
N PRO A 52 31.38 -3.49 -28.07
CA PRO A 52 32.73 -3.05 -27.79
C PRO A 52 32.77 -1.83 -26.88
N LYS A 53 33.77 -1.81 -26.01
CA LYS A 53 34.07 -0.68 -25.14
C LYS A 53 34.72 0.49 -25.89
N LYS A 54 35.51 0.18 -26.92
CA LYS A 54 36.35 1.09 -27.71
C LYS A 54 36.25 0.68 -29.18
N PHE A 55 36.51 1.63 -30.08
CA PHE A 55 36.57 1.41 -31.52
C PHE A 55 37.86 2.02 -32.08
N VAL A 56 38.48 1.34 -33.03
CA VAL A 56 39.71 1.74 -33.69
C VAL A 56 39.42 2.78 -34.79
N SER A 57 38.29 2.65 -35.48
CA SER A 57 37.88 3.57 -36.55
C SER A 57 36.36 3.77 -36.65
N ILE A 58 35.92 4.76 -37.45
CA ILE A 58 34.51 5.01 -37.74
C ILE A 58 33.91 3.86 -38.57
N GLU A 59 34.71 3.25 -39.45
CA GLU A 59 34.30 2.06 -40.21
C GLU A 59 33.95 0.89 -39.29
N GLU A 60 34.72 0.65 -38.23
CA GLU A 60 34.42 -0.38 -37.24
C GLU A 60 33.08 -0.10 -36.52
N LEU A 61 32.85 1.16 -36.11
CA LEU A 61 31.58 1.56 -35.51
C LEU A 61 30.39 1.32 -36.47
N ASN A 62 30.56 1.64 -37.76
CA ASN A 62 29.54 1.42 -38.78
C ASN A 62 29.28 -0.07 -39.04
N GLN A 63 30.31 -0.92 -39.01
CA GLN A 63 30.14 -2.37 -39.08
C GLN A 63 29.31 -2.90 -37.89
N TRP A 64 29.58 -2.42 -36.67
CA TRP A 64 28.77 -2.76 -35.50
C TRP A 64 27.35 -2.22 -35.58
N LYS A 65 27.15 -1.04 -36.19
CA LYS A 65 25.83 -0.46 -36.44
C LYS A 65 24.98 -1.34 -37.35
N GLU A 66 25.56 -1.81 -38.46
CA GLU A 66 24.87 -2.73 -39.37
C GLU A 66 24.64 -4.11 -38.73
N LYS A 67 25.62 -4.64 -38.00
CA LYS A 67 25.47 -5.90 -37.23
C LYS A 67 24.32 -5.79 -36.21
N VAL A 68 24.27 -4.71 -35.44
CA VAL A 68 23.17 -4.48 -34.49
C VAL A 68 21.86 -4.37 -35.25
N LYS A 69 21.78 -3.58 -36.33
CA LYS A 69 20.56 -3.39 -37.12
C LYS A 69 20.00 -4.70 -37.69
N GLY A 70 20.86 -5.58 -38.18
CA GLY A 70 20.49 -6.86 -38.79
C GLY A 70 19.96 -7.94 -37.83
N VAL A 71 20.03 -7.73 -36.51
CA VAL A 71 19.53 -8.71 -35.53
C VAL A 71 18.10 -8.40 -35.11
N GLU A 72 17.20 -9.37 -35.35
CA GLU A 72 15.77 -9.30 -35.01
C GLU A 72 15.49 -9.63 -33.54
N LYS A 73 16.13 -10.70 -33.01
CA LYS A 73 15.94 -11.17 -31.63
C LYS A 73 17.22 -11.15 -30.80
N ALA A 74 17.47 -10.04 -30.09
CA ALA A 74 18.64 -9.95 -29.21
C ALA A 74 18.49 -9.00 -28.03
N ILE A 75 19.28 -9.29 -26.99
CA ILE A 75 19.62 -8.37 -25.91
C ILE A 75 21.00 -7.78 -26.23
N ILE A 76 21.05 -6.46 -26.40
CA ILE A 76 22.27 -5.73 -26.70
C ILE A 76 22.66 -4.93 -25.46
N GLU A 77 23.80 -5.28 -24.88
CA GLU A 77 24.37 -4.61 -23.73
C GLU A 77 25.57 -3.76 -24.14
N GLY A 78 25.65 -2.55 -23.64
CA GLY A 78 26.82 -1.70 -23.86
C GLY A 78 26.80 -0.46 -22.99
N ARG A 79 27.83 0.36 -23.16
CA ARG A 79 27.88 1.67 -22.54
C ARG A 79 26.80 2.57 -23.16
N SER A 80 26.14 3.43 -22.37
CA SER A 80 25.04 4.27 -22.86
C SER A 80 25.42 5.08 -24.11
N TYR A 81 26.57 5.75 -24.06
CA TYR A 81 27.08 6.52 -25.20
C TYR A 81 27.29 5.67 -26.47
N VAL A 82 27.84 4.46 -26.34
CA VAL A 82 28.05 3.53 -27.46
C VAL A 82 26.70 3.11 -28.08
N ILE A 83 25.72 2.81 -27.23
CA ILE A 83 24.37 2.47 -27.70
C ILE A 83 23.74 3.65 -28.45
N GLU A 84 23.85 4.86 -27.92
CA GLU A 84 23.29 6.05 -28.57
C GLU A 84 23.96 6.36 -29.91
N LEU A 85 25.28 6.16 -30.04
CA LEU A 85 26.02 6.23 -31.31
C LEU A 85 25.52 5.20 -32.32
N LEU A 86 25.39 3.93 -31.91
CA LEU A 86 24.91 2.86 -32.79
C LEU A 86 23.45 3.09 -33.23
N LEU A 87 22.62 3.67 -32.37
CA LEU A 87 21.24 4.05 -32.72
C LEU A 87 21.17 5.30 -33.60
N GLY A 88 22.29 6.00 -33.83
CA GLY A 88 22.33 7.27 -34.56
C GLY A 88 21.62 8.41 -33.84
N LYS A 89 21.39 8.29 -32.52
CA LYS A 89 20.83 9.37 -31.70
C LYS A 89 21.87 10.44 -31.41
N VAL A 90 23.14 10.05 -31.43
CA VAL A 90 24.30 10.91 -31.25
C VAL A 90 25.25 10.64 -32.43
N SER A 91 25.88 11.68 -32.94
CA SER A 91 26.95 11.59 -33.94
C SER A 91 28.30 11.92 -33.31
N ILE A 92 29.36 11.36 -33.87
CA ILE A 92 30.72 11.79 -33.55
C ILE A 92 30.89 13.22 -34.07
N ALA A 93 31.56 14.08 -33.29
CA ALA A 93 31.87 15.44 -33.72
C ALA A 93 33.08 15.44 -34.66
N ASP A 94 32.98 16.20 -35.77
CA ASP A 94 34.12 16.42 -36.68
C ASP A 94 35.24 17.21 -36.00
N THR A 95 34.89 18.11 -35.09
CA THR A 95 35.83 18.82 -34.22
C THR A 95 35.24 18.92 -32.81
N PRO A 96 35.78 18.20 -31.81
CA PRO A 96 35.32 18.30 -30.44
C PRO A 96 35.56 19.72 -29.92
N SER A 97 34.63 20.25 -29.10
CA SER A 97 34.70 21.62 -28.60
C SER A 97 34.09 21.73 -27.21
N LEU A 98 34.70 22.56 -26.37
CA LEU A 98 34.20 22.89 -25.03
C LEU A 98 33.15 24.03 -25.05
N GLN A 99 32.87 24.63 -26.20
CA GLN A 99 31.86 25.69 -26.35
C GLN A 99 30.42 25.13 -26.41
N SER A 100 30.23 23.93 -26.99
CA SER A 100 28.91 23.34 -27.25
C SER A 100 28.80 21.94 -26.64
N LEU A 101 28.65 21.90 -25.32
CA LEU A 101 28.51 20.66 -24.54
C LEU A 101 27.03 20.23 -24.48
N ASN A 102 26.55 19.53 -25.52
CA ASN A 102 25.20 18.98 -25.53
C ASN A 102 25.24 17.45 -25.60
N LEU A 103 25.15 16.80 -24.43
CA LEU A 103 24.75 15.40 -24.34
C LEU A 103 24.01 15.10 -23.02
N ASP A 104 22.70 14.90 -23.13
CA ASP A 104 21.90 14.21 -22.11
C ASP A 104 22.04 12.70 -22.33
N LEU A 105 23.01 12.08 -21.66
CA LEU A 105 23.18 10.62 -21.71
C LEU A 105 21.98 9.95 -21.04
N THR A 106 21.21 9.18 -21.82
CA THR A 106 20.08 8.40 -21.29
C THR A 106 20.51 6.94 -21.02
N GLY A 107 20.12 6.37 -19.88
CA GLY A 107 20.41 4.96 -19.58
C GLY A 107 20.21 4.53 -18.14
N LYS A 108 20.11 3.21 -17.93
CA LYS A 108 19.93 2.61 -16.60
C LYS A 108 21.31 2.29 -16.01
N VAL A 109 21.66 2.85 -14.86
CA VAL A 109 22.92 2.54 -14.16
C VAL A 109 22.65 1.44 -13.13
N VAL A 110 23.49 0.40 -13.08
CA VAL A 110 23.47 -0.51 -11.92
C VAL A 110 24.19 0.20 -10.80
N SER A 111 23.38 0.69 -9.87
CA SER A 111 23.82 1.38 -8.67
C SER A 111 23.61 0.49 -7.46
N MET A 112 24.51 0.56 -6.49
CA MET A 112 24.22 0.15 -5.12
C MET A 112 23.59 1.33 -4.37
N LYS A 113 22.60 1.07 -3.51
CA LYS A 113 22.10 2.11 -2.60
C LYS A 113 23.18 2.44 -1.58
N SER A 114 23.31 3.70 -1.17
CA SER A 114 24.26 4.13 -0.13
C SER A 114 24.18 3.26 1.12
N LEU A 115 22.97 2.94 1.58
CA LEU A 115 22.76 2.08 2.75
C LEU A 115 23.34 0.67 2.58
N ASP A 116 23.25 0.09 1.39
CA ASP A 116 23.78 -1.25 1.13
C ASP A 116 25.30 -1.23 0.98
N ALA A 117 25.86 -0.14 0.45
CA ALA A 117 27.30 0.10 0.44
C ALA A 117 27.84 0.25 1.88
N ILE A 118 27.17 1.02 2.73
CA ILE A 118 27.52 1.17 4.16
C ILE A 118 27.50 -0.19 4.85
N LYS A 119 26.43 -0.98 4.69
CA LYS A 119 26.38 -2.36 5.26
C LYS A 119 27.55 -3.21 4.80
N LYS A 120 27.90 -3.13 3.50
CA LYS A 120 28.99 -3.92 2.93
C LYS A 120 30.34 -3.54 3.56
N ILE A 121 30.60 -2.25 3.73
CA ILE A 121 31.82 -1.73 4.38
C ILE A 121 31.84 -2.11 5.86
N TYR A 122 30.73 -1.98 6.58
CA TYR A 122 30.63 -2.44 7.98
C TYR A 122 30.86 -3.95 8.11
N ASN A 123 30.38 -4.74 7.16
CA ASN A 123 30.59 -6.20 7.13
C ASN A 123 32.03 -6.59 6.79
N SER A 124 32.84 -5.70 6.20
CA SER A 124 34.28 -5.93 6.01
C SER A 124 35.12 -5.54 7.24
N GLY A 125 34.48 -5.23 8.38
CA GLY A 125 35.15 -4.89 9.63
C GLY A 125 35.46 -3.39 9.83
N ILE A 126 35.18 -2.54 8.83
CA ILE A 126 35.46 -1.10 8.90
C ILE A 126 34.22 -0.40 9.47
N ARG A 127 34.28 0.03 10.73
CA ARG A 127 33.16 0.72 11.41
C ARG A 127 33.43 2.18 11.76
N ASP A 128 34.64 2.66 11.50
CA ASP A 128 34.94 4.09 11.62
C ASP A 128 34.19 4.87 10.52
N ASP A 129 33.30 5.77 10.93
CA ASP A 129 32.48 6.55 10.01
C ASP A 129 33.33 7.46 9.12
N LYS A 130 34.52 7.90 9.56
CA LYS A 130 35.43 8.67 8.70
C LYS A 130 35.98 7.81 7.56
N ALA A 131 36.46 6.61 7.88
CA ALA A 131 36.88 5.64 6.88
C ALA A 131 35.75 5.26 5.92
N VAL A 132 34.55 4.98 6.44
CA VAL A 132 33.38 4.63 5.61
C VAL A 132 33.00 5.79 4.69
N SER A 133 33.02 7.03 5.19
CA SER A 133 32.77 8.22 4.39
C SER A 133 33.75 8.33 3.23
N LYS A 134 35.06 8.22 3.50
CA LYS A 134 36.11 8.29 2.46
C LYS A 134 35.95 7.21 1.39
N ILE A 135 35.59 5.98 1.78
CA ILE A 135 35.30 4.89 0.83
C ILE A 135 34.07 5.22 -0.03
N LEU A 136 33.03 5.81 0.56
CA LEU A 136 31.84 6.25 -0.19
C LEU A 136 32.16 7.44 -1.11
N MET A 137 32.98 8.39 -0.67
CA MET A 137 33.49 9.49 -1.48
C MET A 137 34.39 9.00 -2.61
N TYR A 138 35.09 7.88 -2.46
CA TYR A 138 35.83 7.26 -3.57
C TYR A 138 34.93 6.54 -4.57
N SER A 139 33.76 6.05 -4.15
CA SER A 139 32.93 5.12 -4.93
C SER A 139 31.62 5.68 -5.46
N THR A 140 31.23 6.87 -5.01
CA THR A 140 30.03 7.59 -5.48
C THR A 140 30.35 8.40 -6.73
N VAL A 141 29.39 8.57 -7.62
CA VAL A 141 29.46 9.55 -8.72
C VAL A 141 28.12 10.27 -8.76
N ALA A 142 28.15 11.59 -8.89
CA ALA A 142 26.95 12.42 -8.98
C ALA A 142 26.93 13.27 -10.26
N VAL A 143 25.73 13.61 -10.69
CA VAL A 143 25.41 14.60 -11.73
C VAL A 143 24.26 15.47 -11.20
N PRO A 144 23.94 16.62 -11.81
CA PRO A 144 23.02 17.62 -11.22
C PRO A 144 21.60 17.16 -10.84
N ASN A 145 21.17 15.95 -11.20
CA ASN A 145 19.84 15.42 -10.86
C ASN A 145 19.86 14.02 -10.22
N TYR A 146 21.04 13.42 -9.98
CA TYR A 146 21.14 12.13 -9.29
C TYR A 146 22.57 11.81 -8.85
N TYR A 147 22.70 10.92 -7.85
CA TYR A 147 23.96 10.25 -7.51
C TYR A 147 23.84 8.72 -7.55
N THR A 148 24.97 8.03 -7.69
CA THR A 148 25.06 6.57 -7.74
C THR A 148 26.31 6.05 -7.05
N VAL A 149 26.22 4.92 -6.34
CA VAL A 149 27.39 4.22 -5.76
C VAL A 149 27.78 3.04 -6.66
N ILE A 150 29.03 3.01 -7.10
CA ILE A 150 29.56 1.96 -7.99
C ILE A 150 30.12 0.80 -7.14
N PRO A 151 29.56 -0.42 -7.22
CA PRO A 151 29.96 -1.52 -6.32
C PRO A 151 31.41 -1.96 -6.42
N LYS A 152 32.01 -1.89 -7.62
CA LYS A 152 33.41 -2.23 -7.84
C LYS A 152 34.34 -1.26 -7.11
N LEU A 153 34.04 0.04 -7.20
CA LEU A 153 34.80 1.07 -6.49
C LEU A 153 34.66 0.97 -4.96
N VAL A 154 33.55 0.42 -4.44
CA VAL A 154 33.45 0.15 -2.99
C VAL A 154 34.46 -0.91 -2.56
N ASN A 155 34.63 -1.98 -3.33
CA ASN A 155 35.64 -3.00 -3.03
C ASN A 155 37.05 -2.41 -3.10
N GLU A 156 37.35 -1.69 -4.19
CA GLU A 156 38.65 -1.03 -4.37
C GLU A 156 38.93 -0.03 -3.24
N GLY A 157 37.93 0.74 -2.81
CA GLY A 157 38.08 1.67 -1.69
C GLY A 157 38.38 0.97 -0.36
N ILE A 158 37.77 -0.19 -0.09
CA ILE A 158 38.08 -1.04 1.07
C ILE A 158 39.53 -1.54 1.01
N GLU A 159 39.98 -1.98 -0.17
CA GLU A 159 41.36 -2.44 -0.39
C GLU A 159 42.38 -1.31 -0.19
N LEU A 160 42.13 -0.15 -0.79
CA LEU A 160 42.98 1.04 -0.64
C LEU A 160 43.04 1.54 0.81
N TYR A 161 41.92 1.46 1.54
CA TYR A 161 41.88 1.77 2.97
C TYR A 161 42.78 0.83 3.76
N ASN A 162 42.65 -0.49 3.55
CA ASN A 162 43.46 -1.50 4.22
C ASN A 162 44.96 -1.37 3.91
N GLN A 163 45.32 -0.79 2.75
CA GLN A 163 46.70 -0.51 2.34
C GLN A 163 47.22 0.86 2.82
N GLY A 164 46.39 1.70 3.45
CA GLY A 164 46.77 3.06 3.86
C GLY A 164 46.95 4.05 2.70
N LYS A 165 46.43 3.75 1.50
CA LYS A 165 46.61 4.56 0.27
C LYS A 165 45.37 5.37 -0.14
N LEU A 166 44.25 5.21 0.57
CA LEU A 166 42.97 5.81 0.19
C LEU A 166 43.03 7.35 0.13
N ASP A 167 43.62 8.02 1.12
CA ASP A 167 43.61 9.49 1.20
C ASP A 167 44.33 10.15 0.02
N LYS A 168 45.55 9.69 -0.30
CA LYS A 168 46.34 10.17 -1.45
C LYS A 168 45.58 9.98 -2.76
N THR A 169 44.91 8.84 -2.92
CA THR A 169 44.14 8.52 -4.13
C THR A 169 42.85 9.34 -4.20
N LEU A 170 42.21 9.58 -3.06
CA LEU A 170 40.92 10.25 -2.96
C LEU A 170 41.00 11.71 -3.40
N GLU A 171 42.07 12.44 -3.06
CA GLU A 171 42.26 13.84 -3.51
C GLU A 171 42.23 13.93 -5.04
N PHE A 172 42.96 13.05 -5.73
CA PHE A 172 42.98 12.99 -7.18
C PHE A 172 41.62 12.62 -7.77
N VAL A 173 40.96 11.60 -7.20
CA VAL A 173 39.62 11.15 -7.63
C VAL A 173 38.57 12.25 -7.47
N LEU A 174 38.56 12.98 -6.36
CA LEU A 174 37.60 14.07 -6.14
C LEU A 174 37.78 15.21 -7.16
N GLY A 175 39.01 15.47 -7.61
CA GLY A 175 39.28 16.34 -8.74
C GLY A 175 38.65 15.82 -10.03
N LEU A 176 38.96 14.57 -10.42
CA LEU A 176 38.44 13.93 -11.62
C LEU A 176 36.90 13.86 -11.67
N LYS A 177 36.24 13.74 -10.52
CA LYS A 177 34.77 13.77 -10.42
C LYS A 177 34.14 15.08 -10.92
N ARG A 178 34.89 16.19 -10.96
CA ARG A 178 34.39 17.44 -11.54
C ARG A 178 33.98 17.30 -13.01
N LEU A 179 34.54 16.34 -13.75
CA LEU A 179 34.07 16.00 -15.11
C LEU A 179 32.60 15.55 -15.12
N TYR A 180 32.11 14.96 -14.03
CA TYR A 180 30.72 14.54 -13.87
C TYR A 180 29.85 15.65 -13.28
N TYR A 181 30.37 16.39 -12.29
CA TYR A 181 29.63 17.46 -11.61
C TYR A 181 29.37 18.66 -12.51
N SER A 182 30.42 19.16 -13.15
CA SER A 182 30.45 20.41 -13.91
C SER A 182 31.56 20.32 -14.95
N PHE A 183 31.24 19.75 -16.11
CA PHE A 183 32.24 19.56 -17.15
C PHE A 183 32.85 20.92 -17.56
N PRO A 184 34.20 21.04 -17.65
CA PRO A 184 34.84 22.32 -17.98
C PRO A 184 34.36 22.89 -19.31
N LYS A 185 34.15 24.22 -19.34
CA LYS A 185 33.82 24.98 -20.55
C LYS A 185 35.00 25.87 -20.91
N GLY A 186 35.22 26.08 -22.20
CA GLY A 186 36.33 26.91 -22.66
C GLY A 186 36.31 27.12 -24.17
N ASP A 187 37.09 28.10 -24.62
CA ASP A 187 37.33 28.36 -26.04
C ASP A 187 38.48 27.49 -26.56
N VAL A 188 38.29 26.16 -26.46
CA VAL A 188 39.27 25.15 -26.89
C VAL A 188 38.55 24.09 -27.71
N SER A 189 39.13 23.74 -28.86
CA SER A 189 38.60 22.76 -29.79
C SER A 189 39.67 21.76 -30.23
N GLY A 190 39.26 20.71 -30.94
CA GLY A 190 40.15 19.62 -31.36
C GLY A 190 40.63 18.79 -30.17
N GLU A 191 41.71 18.03 -30.37
CA GLU A 191 42.23 17.12 -29.33
C GLU A 191 42.61 17.84 -28.02
N ASP A 192 42.96 19.13 -28.11
CA ASP A 192 43.32 19.95 -26.95
C ASP A 192 42.14 20.18 -26.01
N SER A 193 40.90 20.03 -26.48
CA SER A 193 39.70 20.06 -25.62
C SER A 193 39.70 18.96 -24.54
N VAL A 194 40.24 17.77 -24.86
CA VAL A 194 40.35 16.64 -23.92
C VAL A 194 41.36 16.96 -22.84
N ILE A 195 42.54 17.43 -23.25
CA ILE A 195 43.65 17.76 -22.36
C ILE A 195 43.27 18.92 -21.47
N PHE A 196 42.69 19.98 -22.03
CA PHE A 196 42.24 21.14 -21.28
C PHE A 196 41.20 20.73 -20.21
N ALA A 197 40.20 19.91 -20.56
CA ALA A 197 39.21 19.45 -19.60
C ALA A 197 39.86 18.72 -18.40
N LEU A 198 40.90 17.90 -18.63
CA LEU A 198 41.63 17.26 -17.54
C LEU A 198 42.49 18.22 -16.72
N GLN A 199 43.21 19.13 -17.38
CA GLN A 199 44.00 20.16 -16.70
C GLN A 199 43.14 20.97 -15.72
N GLN A 200 41.91 21.32 -16.11
CA GLN A 200 41.00 22.12 -15.27
C GLN A 200 40.43 21.38 -14.04
N VAL A 201 40.36 20.05 -14.07
CA VAL A 201 39.76 19.27 -12.96
C VAL A 201 40.78 18.65 -12.03
N VAL A 202 42.01 18.43 -12.50
CA VAL A 202 43.08 17.85 -11.67
C VAL A 202 43.68 18.95 -10.77
N PRO A 203 43.76 18.72 -9.44
CA PRO A 203 44.36 19.67 -8.51
C PRO A 203 45.80 20.05 -8.87
N ARG A 204 46.12 21.34 -8.84
CA ARG A 204 47.43 21.90 -9.21
C ARG A 204 48.63 21.37 -8.41
N ASP A 205 48.40 20.84 -7.22
CA ASP A 205 49.43 20.30 -6.30
C ASP A 205 49.70 18.80 -6.50
N ILE A 206 49.01 18.14 -7.42
CA ILE A 206 49.18 16.72 -7.72
C ILE A 206 50.11 16.54 -8.92
N ASP A 207 51.10 15.65 -8.80
CA ASP A 207 51.83 15.15 -9.98
C ASP A 207 50.93 14.19 -10.77
N PHE A 208 50.44 14.67 -11.91
CA PHE A 208 49.50 13.91 -12.74
C PHE A 208 50.06 12.55 -13.15
N LYS A 209 51.34 12.46 -13.54
CA LYS A 209 51.90 11.21 -14.08
C LYS A 209 51.88 10.11 -13.02
N THR A 210 52.46 10.39 -11.85
CA THR A 210 52.47 9.43 -10.74
C THR A 210 51.06 9.08 -10.27
N ALA A 211 50.19 10.09 -10.11
CA ALA A 211 48.82 9.86 -9.64
C ALA A 211 47.96 9.08 -10.65
N TRP A 212 48.17 9.31 -11.95
CA TRP A 212 47.49 8.59 -13.02
C TRP A 212 47.96 7.13 -13.10
N ASP A 213 49.25 6.87 -12.96
CA ASP A 213 49.78 5.50 -12.97
C ASP A 213 49.27 4.68 -11.76
N GLU A 214 49.14 5.31 -10.59
CA GLU A 214 48.58 4.71 -9.37
C GLU A 214 47.04 4.60 -9.37
N LEU A 215 46.35 5.30 -10.28
CA LEU A 215 44.88 5.30 -10.36
C LEU A 215 44.34 3.95 -10.83
N SER A 216 43.23 3.49 -10.26
CA SER A 216 42.61 2.22 -10.67
C SER A 216 42.13 2.27 -12.12
N GLU A 217 42.23 1.14 -12.82
CA GLU A 217 41.70 0.99 -14.18
C GLU A 217 40.20 1.29 -14.26
N THR A 218 39.47 1.06 -13.17
CA THR A 218 38.05 1.41 -13.07
C THR A 218 37.83 2.92 -13.16
N TRP A 219 38.63 3.72 -12.47
CA TRP A 219 38.55 5.18 -12.54
C TRP A 219 39.06 5.73 -13.87
N LYS A 220 40.16 5.21 -14.42
CA LYS A 220 40.64 5.59 -15.76
C LYS A 220 39.56 5.38 -16.82
N GLU A 221 38.90 4.21 -16.82
CA GLU A 221 37.80 3.92 -17.76
C GLU A 221 36.61 4.89 -17.60
N LEU A 222 36.27 5.29 -16.36
CA LEU A 222 35.23 6.28 -16.09
C LEU A 222 35.61 7.66 -16.65
N VAL A 223 36.87 8.07 -16.52
CA VAL A 223 37.37 9.34 -17.07
C VAL A 223 37.31 9.32 -18.60
N TYR A 224 37.85 8.28 -19.24
CA TYR A 224 37.80 8.12 -20.69
C TYR A 224 36.37 8.15 -21.22
N TYR A 225 35.48 7.38 -20.60
CA TYR A 225 34.07 7.33 -20.98
C TYR A 225 33.41 8.71 -20.91
N ARG A 226 33.69 9.48 -19.85
CA ARG A 226 33.09 10.81 -19.67
C ARG A 226 33.60 11.80 -20.71
N LEU A 227 34.90 11.80 -20.99
CA LEU A 227 35.50 12.67 -22.00
C LEU A 227 34.99 12.30 -23.40
N ASP A 228 35.03 11.02 -23.77
CA ASP A 228 34.54 10.55 -25.07
C ASP A 228 33.07 10.92 -25.28
N SER A 229 32.23 10.72 -24.25
CA SER A 229 30.81 10.97 -24.35
C SER A 229 30.44 12.44 -24.43
N VAL A 230 31.04 13.30 -23.61
CA VAL A 230 30.69 14.73 -23.59
C VAL A 230 31.22 15.46 -24.81
N LEU A 231 32.41 15.11 -25.28
CA LEU A 231 33.05 15.70 -26.45
C LEU A 231 32.65 15.04 -27.77
N LYS A 232 31.74 14.05 -27.72
CA LYS A 232 31.26 13.30 -28.89
C LYS A 232 32.40 12.65 -29.69
N LEU A 233 33.39 12.08 -29.00
CA LEU A 233 34.51 11.38 -29.64
C LEU A 233 34.17 9.93 -29.97
N LEU A 234 34.94 9.32 -30.87
CA LEU A 234 34.91 7.86 -31.04
C LEU A 234 35.36 7.20 -29.72
N PRO A 235 34.60 6.25 -29.13
CA PRO A 235 34.95 5.62 -27.86
C PRO A 235 36.36 5.01 -27.88
N GLY A 236 37.22 5.40 -26.93
CA GLY A 236 38.65 5.06 -26.87
C GLY A 236 39.59 6.15 -27.40
N SER A 237 39.08 7.27 -27.89
CA SER A 237 39.91 8.37 -28.38
C SER A 237 40.55 9.17 -27.25
N ALA A 238 39.81 9.45 -26.16
CA ALA A 238 40.35 10.14 -25.00
C ALA A 238 41.57 9.42 -24.41
N GLU A 239 41.54 8.10 -24.31
CA GLU A 239 42.68 7.30 -23.82
C GLU A 239 43.93 7.49 -24.67
N ARG A 240 43.81 7.45 -26.00
CA ARG A 240 44.94 7.68 -26.92
C ARG A 240 45.53 9.07 -26.73
N MET A 241 44.66 10.09 -26.65
CA MET A 241 45.08 11.49 -26.51
C MET A 241 45.77 11.76 -25.16
N ILE A 242 45.24 11.21 -24.08
CA ILE A 242 45.81 11.36 -22.72
C ILE A 242 47.20 10.73 -22.62
N ASN A 243 47.41 9.59 -23.28
CA ASN A 243 48.71 8.90 -23.25
C ASN A 243 49.79 9.58 -24.12
N GLN A 244 49.42 10.51 -24.99
CA GLN A 244 50.33 11.16 -25.95
C GLN A 244 50.78 12.57 -25.54
N LYS A 245 50.04 13.24 -24.64
CA LYS A 245 50.27 14.64 -24.29
C LYS A 245 50.55 14.81 -22.80
N GLU A 246 51.41 15.76 -22.47
CA GLU A 246 51.68 16.14 -21.08
C GLU A 246 50.48 16.92 -20.50
N ILE A 247 49.96 16.48 -19.36
CA ILE A 247 48.88 17.15 -18.64
C ILE A 247 49.48 17.91 -17.46
N LYS A 248 49.36 19.24 -17.50
CA LYS A 248 49.77 20.14 -16.42
C LYS A 248 48.55 20.54 -15.59
N PRO A 249 48.39 20.02 -14.37
CA PRO A 249 47.23 20.32 -13.53
C PRO A 249 47.07 21.82 -13.25
N MET A 250 45.86 22.33 -13.45
CA MET A 250 45.46 23.73 -13.22
C MET A 250 44.24 23.86 -12.32
N GLY A 251 43.62 22.74 -11.94
CA GLY A 251 42.41 22.72 -11.13
C GLY A 251 42.63 23.18 -9.69
N ASP A 252 41.53 23.58 -9.05
CA ASP A 252 41.54 23.99 -7.65
C ASP A 252 41.97 22.85 -6.73
N LYS A 253 42.53 23.24 -5.58
CA LYS A 253 42.77 22.28 -4.50
C LYS A 253 41.44 21.72 -4.00
N VAL A 254 41.40 20.42 -3.74
CA VAL A 254 40.23 19.73 -3.23
C VAL A 254 40.42 19.38 -1.76
N ASN A 255 39.40 19.63 -0.94
CA ASN A 255 39.42 19.30 0.48
C ASN A 255 38.66 18.00 0.74
N ILE A 256 39.31 17.02 1.36
CA ILE A 256 38.63 15.83 1.89
C ILE A 256 37.85 16.27 3.14
N SER A 257 36.54 16.33 3.01
CA SER A 257 35.63 16.72 4.10
C SER A 257 35.20 15.49 4.90
N ASP A 258 35.15 15.62 6.23
CA ASP A 258 34.55 14.61 7.11
C ASP A 258 33.02 14.71 7.04
N ILE A 259 32.39 13.76 6.36
CA ILE A 259 30.95 13.72 6.09
C ILE A 259 30.36 12.47 6.75
N ASP A 260 29.18 12.59 7.37
CA ASP A 260 28.43 11.41 7.82
C ASP A 260 28.16 10.46 6.64
N PRO A 261 28.49 9.15 6.72
CA PRO A 261 28.40 8.21 5.59
C PRO A 261 27.06 8.23 4.83
N PHE A 262 25.95 8.45 5.55
CA PHE A 262 24.63 8.53 4.94
C PHE A 262 24.47 9.72 3.98
N PHE A 263 25.10 10.86 4.30
CA PHE A 263 24.96 12.11 3.55
C PHE A 263 25.91 12.24 2.37
N VAL A 264 26.95 11.40 2.25
CA VAL A 264 27.97 11.49 1.19
C VAL A 264 27.37 11.65 -0.20
N GLY A 265 26.45 10.76 -0.59
CA GLY A 265 25.84 10.83 -1.94
C GLY A 265 24.97 12.07 -2.15
N LEU A 266 24.25 12.52 -1.12
CA LEU A 266 23.44 13.74 -1.17
C LEU A 266 24.32 15.00 -1.22
N ALA A 267 25.47 14.97 -0.54
CA ALA A 267 26.44 16.05 -0.56
C ALA A 267 27.07 16.18 -1.95
N GLU A 268 27.48 15.06 -2.57
CA GLU A 268 27.99 15.07 -3.96
C GLU A 268 26.94 15.54 -4.98
N GLU A 269 25.67 15.15 -4.82
CA GLU A 269 24.57 15.67 -5.64
C GLU A 269 24.43 17.19 -5.47
N GLY A 270 24.42 17.70 -4.24
CA GLY A 270 24.35 19.13 -3.96
C GLY A 270 25.53 19.91 -4.53
N VAL A 271 26.75 19.38 -4.41
CA VAL A 271 27.95 19.97 -5.00
C VAL A 271 27.84 20.03 -6.52
N SER A 272 27.31 18.99 -7.16
CA SER A 272 27.14 18.99 -8.62
C SER A 272 26.17 20.06 -9.11
N ILE A 273 25.06 20.29 -8.39
CA ILE A 273 24.08 21.36 -8.67
C ILE A 273 24.75 22.73 -8.56
N LEU A 274 25.54 22.95 -7.50
CA LEU A 274 26.21 24.23 -7.32
C LEU A 274 27.33 24.43 -8.36
N LEU A 275 28.11 23.42 -8.69
CA LEU A 275 29.15 23.60 -9.69
C LEU A 275 28.56 23.82 -11.11
N SER A 276 27.32 23.41 -11.37
CA SER A 276 26.61 23.71 -12.62
C SER A 276 26.05 25.13 -12.70
N GLY A 277 26.22 25.96 -11.66
CA GLY A 277 25.74 27.34 -11.61
C GLY A 277 24.32 27.51 -11.06
N GLU A 278 23.66 26.43 -10.64
CA GLU A 278 22.29 26.48 -10.11
C GLU A 278 22.27 26.82 -8.61
N ASN A 279 21.13 27.30 -8.12
CA ASN A 279 20.84 27.42 -6.69
C ASN A 279 20.32 26.09 -6.14
N LEU A 280 20.67 25.80 -4.89
CA LEU A 280 20.28 24.55 -4.22
C LEU A 280 19.28 24.81 -3.10
N CYS A 281 18.19 24.05 -3.06
CA CYS A 281 17.27 23.98 -1.94
C CYS A 281 17.30 22.57 -1.32
N ILE A 282 17.64 22.47 -0.05
CA ILE A 282 17.57 21.23 0.73
C ILE A 282 16.30 21.31 1.56
N VAL A 283 15.30 20.53 1.15
CA VAL A 283 13.96 20.55 1.74
C VAL A 283 13.74 19.28 2.58
N GLY A 284 13.31 19.46 3.81
CA GLY A 284 13.02 18.34 4.70
C GLY A 284 12.45 18.77 6.05
N PRO A 285 11.99 17.82 6.87
CA PRO A 285 11.26 18.14 8.09
C PRO A 285 12.22 18.69 9.17
N ILE A 286 11.67 19.18 10.29
CA ILE A 286 12.48 19.75 11.38
C ILE A 286 13.38 18.65 11.98
N ARG A 287 14.63 18.97 12.35
CA ARG A 287 15.61 17.99 12.85
C ARG A 287 15.95 16.84 11.87
N SER A 288 15.86 17.05 10.55
CA SER A 288 16.21 16.02 9.56
C SER A 288 17.71 15.95 9.19
N GLY A 289 18.56 16.78 9.79
CA GLY A 289 19.97 16.92 9.40
C GLY A 289 20.22 17.78 8.15
N LYS A 290 19.20 18.49 7.64
CA LYS A 290 19.29 19.34 6.44
C LYS A 290 20.35 20.45 6.53
N SER A 291 20.48 21.10 7.68
CA SER A 291 21.51 22.12 7.94
C SER A 291 22.92 21.52 7.88
N THR A 292 23.09 20.31 8.43
CA THR A 292 24.36 19.57 8.37
C THR A 292 24.73 19.23 6.93
N LEU A 293 23.77 18.73 6.14
CA LEU A 293 23.97 18.45 4.72
C LEU A 293 24.36 19.72 3.94
N ALA A 294 23.70 20.85 4.20
CA ALA A 294 24.02 22.12 3.55
C ALA A 294 25.46 22.56 3.81
N ASN A 295 25.93 22.42 5.06
CA ASN A 295 27.30 22.74 5.43
C ASN A 295 28.31 21.80 4.76
N TYR A 296 28.01 20.50 4.64
CA TYR A 296 28.84 19.56 3.87
C TYR A 296 28.93 19.94 2.39
N VAL A 297 27.79 20.29 1.78
CA VAL A 297 27.77 20.74 0.39
C VAL A 297 28.60 22.02 0.22
N TYR A 298 28.41 23.00 1.11
CA TYR A 298 29.16 24.25 1.11
C TYR A 298 30.68 24.01 1.22
N SER A 299 31.11 23.19 2.18
CA SER A 299 32.52 22.90 2.41
C SER A 299 33.17 22.16 1.24
N MET A 300 32.42 21.23 0.62
CA MET A 300 32.91 20.47 -0.54
C MET A 300 32.95 21.29 -1.83
N ALA A 301 31.96 22.16 -2.05
CA ALA A 301 31.92 23.00 -3.26
C ALA A 301 33.06 24.03 -3.26
N ASN A 302 33.40 24.57 -2.08
CA ASN A 302 34.47 25.55 -1.89
C ASN A 302 34.37 26.78 -2.81
N LEU A 303 33.14 27.23 -3.07
CA LEU A 303 32.85 28.40 -3.89
C LEU A 303 32.63 29.61 -2.96
N GLY A 304 33.58 30.56 -2.95
CA GLY A 304 33.56 31.72 -2.04
C GLY A 304 32.39 32.70 -2.23
N ASN A 305 31.54 32.49 -3.25
CA ASN A 305 30.41 33.35 -3.60
C ASN A 305 29.03 32.75 -3.27
N ILE A 306 28.96 31.71 -2.43
CA ILE A 306 27.71 31.04 -2.05
C ILE A 306 27.32 31.37 -0.61
N GLU A 307 26.08 31.76 -0.38
CA GLU A 307 25.53 31.98 0.97
C GLU A 307 24.69 30.76 1.41
N VAL A 308 24.92 30.24 2.62
CA VAL A 308 24.04 29.22 3.23
C VAL A 308 22.94 29.94 3.99
N VAL A 309 21.70 29.82 3.50
CA VAL A 309 20.53 30.48 4.07
C VAL A 309 19.68 29.43 4.79
N ASP A 310 19.88 29.31 6.10
CA ASP A 310 19.15 28.36 6.94
C ASP A 310 17.88 28.98 7.53
N TYR A 311 16.74 28.32 7.34
CA TYR A 311 15.46 28.76 7.89
C TYR A 311 15.50 28.98 9.41
N ASN A 312 16.34 28.30 10.18
CA ASN A 312 16.42 28.51 11.63
C ASN A 312 17.03 29.87 12.03
N ASN A 313 17.69 30.56 11.10
CA ASN A 313 18.39 31.83 11.37
C ASN A 313 17.54 33.07 11.04
N TYR A 314 16.37 32.88 10.43
CA TYR A 314 15.52 33.96 9.95
C TYR A 314 14.06 33.67 10.32
N ASP A 315 13.27 34.72 10.51
CA ASP A 315 11.82 34.56 10.41
C ASP A 315 11.38 34.38 8.95
N LEU A 316 10.12 34.02 8.71
CA LEU A 316 9.62 33.72 7.37
C LEU A 316 9.76 34.90 6.38
N LEU A 317 9.54 36.13 6.85
CA LEU A 317 9.63 37.32 5.99
C LEU A 317 11.08 37.71 5.70
N GLY A 318 11.95 37.63 6.70
CA GLY A 318 13.40 37.83 6.54
C GLY A 318 14.00 36.78 5.60
N LEU A 319 13.54 35.53 5.71
CA LEU A 319 13.94 34.44 4.81
C LEU A 319 13.50 34.72 3.37
N LYS A 320 12.25 35.15 3.16
CA LYS A 320 11.74 35.57 1.85
C LYS A 320 12.60 36.68 1.25
N GLN A 321 12.92 37.71 2.04
CA GLN A 321 13.74 38.84 1.58
C GLN A 321 15.15 38.38 1.18
N LYS A 322 15.79 37.52 1.98
CA LYS A 322 17.12 36.97 1.69
C LYS A 322 17.14 36.17 0.40
N LEU A 323 16.18 35.26 0.23
CA LEU A 323 16.13 34.35 -0.92
C LEU A 323 15.62 35.00 -2.21
N SER A 324 14.91 36.13 -2.11
CA SER A 324 14.42 36.88 -3.29
C SER A 324 15.43 37.91 -3.81
N SER A 325 16.63 38.01 -3.21
CA SER A 325 17.65 38.95 -3.68
C SER A 325 18.31 38.45 -4.97
N GLU A 326 18.17 39.22 -6.05
CA GLU A 326 18.48 38.80 -7.45
C GLU A 326 19.96 38.47 -7.73
N SER A 327 20.89 38.76 -6.80
CA SER A 327 22.33 38.77 -7.07
C SER A 327 23.17 37.70 -6.38
N LYS A 328 22.56 36.69 -5.72
CA LYS A 328 23.32 35.73 -4.90
C LYS A 328 23.07 34.27 -5.22
N ARG A 329 24.17 33.53 -5.33
CA ARG A 329 24.15 32.06 -5.32
C ARG A 329 23.94 31.59 -3.89
N PHE A 330 23.04 30.63 -3.68
CA PHE A 330 22.71 30.19 -2.33
C PHE A 330 22.47 28.68 -2.20
N ILE A 331 22.60 28.22 -0.96
CA ILE A 331 22.06 26.95 -0.47
C ILE A 331 20.96 27.28 0.54
N ALA A 332 19.70 27.08 0.17
CA ALA A 332 18.56 27.30 1.04
C ALA A 332 18.25 26.01 1.81
N VAL A 333 18.15 26.10 3.13
CA VAL A 333 17.74 24.99 4.00
C VAL A 333 16.33 25.26 4.49
N LEU A 334 15.37 24.48 4.04
CA LEU A 334 13.94 24.79 4.21
C LEU A 334 13.16 23.58 4.73
N THR A 335 12.08 23.86 5.45
CA THR A 335 11.00 22.90 5.65
C THR A 335 10.06 22.91 4.45
N GLU A 336 9.26 21.85 4.27
CA GLU A 336 8.40 21.70 3.10
C GLU A 336 7.31 22.78 3.02
N ASP A 337 6.72 23.15 4.16
CA ASP A 337 5.76 24.22 4.31
C ASP A 337 6.34 25.62 3.99
N ILE A 338 7.59 25.89 4.35
CA ILE A 338 8.30 27.12 3.96
C ILE A 338 8.62 27.11 2.46
N TYR A 339 9.12 25.99 1.93
CA TYR A 339 9.44 25.89 0.51
C TYR A 339 8.20 26.13 -0.37
N ILE A 340 7.03 25.65 0.05
CA ILE A 340 5.76 25.87 -0.65
C ILE A 340 5.26 27.32 -0.51
N SER A 341 5.56 27.99 0.61
CA SER A 341 5.12 29.37 0.83
C SER A 341 5.95 30.42 0.10
N LEU A 342 7.14 30.06 -0.37
CA LEU A 342 8.09 30.96 -1.04
C LEU A 342 8.21 30.65 -2.54
N PRO A 343 8.13 31.65 -3.45
CA PRO A 343 8.29 31.45 -4.89
C PRO A 343 9.77 31.34 -5.28
N LEU A 344 10.41 30.20 -4.95
CA LEU A 344 11.85 30.00 -5.14
C LEU A 344 12.17 29.27 -6.46
N THR A 345 13.24 29.71 -7.13
CA THR A 345 13.83 29.02 -8.29
C THR A 345 15.14 28.37 -7.87
N CYS A 346 15.12 27.06 -7.61
CA CYS A 346 16.28 26.27 -7.20
C CYS A 346 16.08 24.78 -7.52
N LYS A 347 17.18 24.04 -7.62
CA LYS A 347 17.15 22.57 -7.66
C LYS A 347 16.93 22.02 -6.26
N VAL A 348 16.08 21.00 -6.12
CA VAL A 348 15.63 20.51 -4.82
C VAL A 348 16.21 19.13 -4.48
N ILE A 349 16.88 19.03 -3.34
CA ILE A 349 17.15 17.76 -2.65
C ILE A 349 16.08 17.58 -1.56
N ASN A 350 15.13 16.65 -1.80
CA ASN A 350 14.04 16.37 -0.85
C ASN A 350 14.40 15.19 0.08
N LEU A 351 14.69 15.50 1.34
CA LEU A 351 15.06 14.52 2.37
C LEU A 351 13.92 13.60 2.80
N ASN A 352 12.65 13.96 2.57
CA ASN A 352 11.52 13.06 2.87
C ASN A 352 11.66 11.73 2.11
N THR A 353 12.24 11.76 0.91
CA THR A 353 12.53 10.59 0.08
C THR A 353 13.50 9.60 0.73
N TYR A 354 14.33 10.08 1.67
CA TYR A 354 15.44 9.33 2.25
C TYR A 354 15.25 8.99 3.74
N ILE A 355 14.14 9.43 4.36
CA ILE A 355 13.81 9.18 5.78
C ILE A 355 13.94 7.69 6.15
N ASN A 356 13.37 6.80 5.34
CA ASN A 356 13.38 5.37 5.65
C ASN A 356 14.79 4.78 5.57
N ASP A 357 15.63 5.26 4.64
CA ASP A 357 17.02 4.81 4.53
C ASP A 357 17.85 5.39 5.69
N PHE A 358 17.56 6.62 6.13
CA PHE A 358 18.20 7.25 7.29
C PHE A 358 17.89 6.50 8.60
N ILE A 359 16.62 6.17 8.85
CA ILE A 359 16.21 5.38 10.03
C ILE A 359 16.95 4.03 10.05
N LYS A 360 17.03 3.35 8.90
CA LYS A 360 17.77 2.09 8.79
C LYS A 360 19.27 2.28 9.02
N TYR A 361 19.85 3.38 8.53
CA TYR A 361 21.24 3.71 8.82
C TYR A 361 21.48 3.87 10.32
N GLN A 362 20.61 4.59 11.04
CA GLN A 362 20.72 4.72 12.49
C GLN A 362 20.62 3.37 13.21
N TYR A 363 19.71 2.48 12.78
CA TYR A 363 19.64 1.13 13.34
C TYR A 363 20.91 0.30 13.09
N LEU A 364 21.52 0.43 11.90
CA LEU A 364 22.77 -0.25 11.59
C LEU A 364 23.92 0.28 12.44
N LYS A 365 24.00 1.60 12.60
CA LYS A 365 25.03 2.30 13.37
C LYS A 365 24.97 1.93 14.86
N GLU A 366 23.78 2.00 15.44
CA GLU A 366 23.57 1.74 16.87
C GLU A 366 23.40 0.25 17.22
N ASN A 367 23.27 -0.62 16.21
CA ASN A 367 22.98 -2.06 16.36
C ASN A 367 21.76 -2.37 17.26
N LYS A 368 20.84 -1.42 17.40
CA LYS A 368 19.59 -1.54 18.18
C LYS A 368 18.42 -1.55 17.21
N TYR A 369 17.37 -2.30 17.52
CA TYR A 369 16.11 -2.22 16.78
C TYR A 369 15.02 -1.80 17.73
N ILE A 370 14.32 -0.73 17.40
CA ILE A 370 13.28 -0.17 18.26
C ILE A 370 11.96 -0.23 17.51
N ARG A 371 10.93 -0.71 18.22
CA ARG A 371 9.57 -0.70 17.71
C ARG A 371 9.05 0.72 17.89
N VAL A 372 8.87 1.45 16.79
CA VAL A 372 8.32 2.81 16.83
C VAL A 372 6.88 2.74 17.33
N GLY A 373 6.60 3.36 18.47
CA GLY A 373 5.27 3.54 19.04
C GLY A 373 4.66 4.88 18.65
N THR A 374 3.32 4.89 18.55
CA THR A 374 2.34 5.98 18.34
C THR A 374 2.45 6.87 17.09
N TYR A 375 1.28 7.32 16.61
CA TYR A 375 1.06 7.98 15.32
C TYR A 375 1.27 9.52 15.35
N GLU A 376 1.52 10.12 16.51
CA GLU A 376 1.57 11.58 16.67
C GLU A 376 2.95 12.21 16.37
N ILE A 377 4.02 11.41 16.33
CA ILE A 377 5.38 11.89 16.05
C ILE A 377 5.88 11.28 14.74
N PRO A 378 6.48 12.07 13.83
CA PRO A 378 7.15 11.54 12.66
C PRO A 378 8.20 10.48 13.02
N ARG A 379 8.13 9.33 12.34
CA ARG A 379 8.99 8.17 12.65
C ARG A 379 10.48 8.50 12.66
N TYR A 380 10.95 9.38 11.77
CA TYR A 380 12.36 9.77 11.71
C TYR A 380 12.79 10.53 12.97
N TYR A 381 11.93 11.42 13.48
CA TYR A 381 12.19 12.21 14.66
C TYR A 381 12.28 11.28 15.87
N TYR A 382 11.28 10.41 16.03
CA TYR A 382 11.30 9.40 17.08
C TYR A 382 12.55 8.52 17.01
N SER A 383 12.86 7.95 15.83
CA SER A 383 14.05 7.10 15.68
C SER A 383 15.35 7.84 15.96
N LEU A 384 15.49 9.10 15.55
CA LEU A 384 16.66 9.92 15.84
C LEU A 384 16.86 10.07 17.35
N TYR A 385 15.86 10.56 18.07
CA TYR A 385 15.96 10.81 19.51
C TYR A 385 16.06 9.53 20.33
N LYS A 386 15.39 8.48 19.90
CA LYS A 386 15.43 7.19 20.59
C LYS A 386 16.76 6.46 20.41
N LEU A 387 17.30 6.43 19.19
CA LEU A 387 18.52 5.68 18.88
C LEU A 387 19.78 6.47 19.27
N LYS A 388 19.86 7.74 18.87
CA LYS A 388 21.05 8.56 19.04
C LYS A 388 21.16 9.17 20.43
N TYR A 389 20.03 9.57 21.02
CA TYR A 389 20.00 10.29 22.29
C TYR A 389 19.43 9.46 23.45
N ASN A 390 18.99 8.21 23.19
CA ASN A 390 18.47 7.27 24.19
C ASN A 390 17.36 7.84 25.10
N MET A 391 16.51 8.71 24.56
CA MET A 391 15.42 9.35 25.32
C MET A 391 14.25 8.41 25.63
N SER A 392 13.49 8.67 26.69
CA SER A 392 12.20 8.00 26.94
C SER A 392 11.14 8.44 25.91
N ASP A 393 10.05 7.70 25.79
CA ASP A 393 9.00 8.05 24.81
C ASP A 393 8.32 9.39 25.16
N ASP A 394 8.06 9.63 26.45
CA ASP A 394 7.50 10.89 26.95
C ASP A 394 8.43 12.09 26.68
N GLN A 395 9.73 11.91 26.91
CA GLN A 395 10.73 12.95 26.60
C GLN A 395 10.73 13.32 25.12
N ILE A 396 10.57 12.33 24.22
CA ILE A 396 10.54 12.58 22.77
C ILE A 396 9.26 13.34 22.38
N ILE A 397 8.10 13.01 22.99
CA ILE A 397 6.83 13.72 22.78
C ILE A 397 6.96 15.18 23.21
N ASP A 398 7.49 15.42 24.41
CA ASP A 398 7.64 16.77 24.94
C ASP A 398 8.63 17.60 24.13
N GLU A 399 9.76 17.00 23.73
CA GLU A 399 10.76 17.65 22.89
C GLU A 399 10.18 17.99 21.51
N TYR A 400 9.43 17.08 20.89
CA TYR A 400 8.79 17.34 19.59
C TYR A 400 7.78 18.49 19.65
N LYS A 401 6.93 18.53 20.68
CA LYS A 401 5.98 19.64 20.90
C LYS A 401 6.70 20.97 21.15
N SER A 402 7.79 20.93 21.92
CA SER A 402 8.65 22.08 22.22
C SER A 402 9.29 22.63 20.94
N ASP A 403 9.94 21.78 20.15
CA ASP A 403 10.59 22.15 18.90
C ASP A 403 9.62 22.75 17.89
N MET A 404 8.43 22.15 17.74
CA MET A 404 7.41 22.69 16.85
C MET A 404 6.84 24.03 17.32
N THR A 405 6.66 24.19 18.63
CA THR A 405 6.23 25.48 19.20
C THR A 405 7.28 26.57 18.93
N LYS A 406 8.56 26.26 19.18
CA LYS A 406 9.68 27.17 18.88
C LYS A 406 9.76 27.49 17.39
N TYR A 407 9.56 26.51 16.52
CA TYR A 407 9.54 26.71 15.08
C TYR A 407 8.45 27.71 14.66
N ILE A 408 7.22 27.54 15.12
CA ILE A 408 6.13 28.47 14.79
C ILE A 408 6.43 29.86 15.35
N ILE A 409 6.74 29.97 16.63
CA ILE A 409 6.88 31.27 17.29
C ILE A 409 8.13 32.02 16.80
N ASN A 410 9.27 31.33 16.69
CA ASN A 410 10.54 31.98 16.36
C ASN A 410 10.78 32.02 14.86
N THR A 411 10.59 30.91 14.15
CA THR A 411 10.97 30.79 12.74
C THR A 411 9.88 31.26 11.79
N ILE A 412 8.61 31.09 12.14
CA ILE A 412 7.52 31.60 11.30
C ILE A 412 7.21 33.04 11.63
N PHE A 413 7.06 33.37 12.91
CA PHE A 413 6.65 34.70 13.35
C PHE A 413 7.75 35.59 13.95
N GLY A 414 9.01 35.13 14.04
CA GLY A 414 10.11 35.99 14.49
C GLY A 414 10.03 36.45 15.95
N ASN A 415 9.31 35.73 16.82
CA ASN A 415 8.93 36.19 18.17
C ASN A 415 8.14 37.51 18.18
N ASN A 416 7.56 37.92 17.05
CA ASN A 416 6.77 39.14 16.98
C ASN A 416 5.36 38.89 17.52
N LYS A 417 5.08 39.40 18.74
CA LYS A 417 3.79 39.22 19.41
C LYS A 417 2.62 39.79 18.60
N GLU A 418 2.78 40.97 18.00
CA GLU A 418 1.73 41.59 17.19
C GLU A 418 1.38 40.73 15.97
N LEU A 419 2.40 40.16 15.32
CA LEU A 419 2.21 39.28 14.18
C LEU A 419 1.55 37.95 14.60
N ILE A 420 1.97 37.36 15.72
CA ILE A 420 1.34 36.17 16.29
C ILE A 420 -0.13 36.46 16.61
N ASP A 421 -0.43 37.58 17.25
CA ASP A 421 -1.79 38.00 17.61
C ASP A 421 -2.66 38.24 16.36
N ASN A 422 -2.06 38.73 15.26
CA ASN A 422 -2.75 38.91 13.99
C ASN A 422 -3.19 37.56 13.39
N TYR A 423 -2.38 36.50 13.49
CA TYR A 423 -2.70 35.17 12.97
C TYR A 423 -3.24 34.17 14.01
N LEU A 424 -3.43 34.63 15.25
CA LEU A 424 -3.95 33.82 16.36
C LEU A 424 -5.27 33.11 16.02
N PRO A 425 -6.25 33.69 15.28
CA PRO A 425 -7.44 32.97 14.88
C PRO A 425 -7.16 31.69 14.08
N LEU A 426 -6.20 31.73 13.15
CA LEU A 426 -5.81 30.56 12.38
C LEU A 426 -5.06 29.54 13.25
N LEU A 427 -4.20 29.99 14.16
CA LEU A 427 -3.50 29.07 15.08
C LEU A 427 -4.47 28.39 16.08
N VAL A 428 -5.49 29.10 16.57
CA VAL A 428 -6.48 28.51 17.49
C VAL A 428 -7.36 27.50 16.79
N LEU A 429 -7.94 27.86 15.64
CA LEU A 429 -8.76 26.94 14.83
C LEU A 429 -7.92 25.81 14.24
N GLY A 430 -6.65 26.09 13.97
CA GLY A 430 -5.73 25.18 13.33
C GLY A 430 -5.40 23.92 14.13
N LYS A 431 -5.56 23.96 15.46
CA LYS A 431 -5.47 22.77 16.32
C LYS A 431 -6.45 21.65 15.93
N ARG A 432 -7.50 21.96 15.16
CA ARG A 432 -8.48 20.97 14.64
C ARG A 432 -8.51 20.87 13.12
N TYR A 433 -8.20 21.96 12.42
CA TYR A 433 -8.60 22.12 11.02
C TYR A 433 -7.43 22.34 10.04
N LEU A 434 -6.18 22.41 10.51
CA LEU A 434 -5.02 22.55 9.62
C LEU A 434 -4.82 21.32 8.72
N PRO A 435 -4.16 21.50 7.57
CA PRO A 435 -3.82 22.78 6.91
C PRO A 435 -5.06 23.55 6.42
N PHE A 436 -5.01 24.87 6.24
CA PHE A 436 -6.14 25.67 5.73
C PHE A 436 -5.97 26.04 4.24
N PRO A 437 -6.97 25.77 3.37
CA PRO A 437 -6.96 26.27 2.00
C PRO A 437 -6.79 27.81 1.97
N PRO A 438 -6.07 28.39 0.99
CA PRO A 438 -5.72 29.81 1.00
C PRO A 438 -6.93 30.75 1.20
N ARG A 439 -8.03 30.49 0.50
CA ARG A 439 -9.24 31.31 0.57
C ARG A 439 -9.93 31.22 1.93
N VAL A 440 -9.87 30.04 2.56
CA VAL A 440 -10.41 29.82 3.91
C VAL A 440 -9.63 30.66 4.92
N SER A 441 -8.29 30.65 4.83
CA SER A 441 -7.43 31.47 5.69
C SER A 441 -7.77 32.96 5.57
N GLU A 442 -7.92 33.47 4.35
CA GLU A 442 -8.30 34.87 4.10
C GLU A 442 -9.64 35.23 4.75
N ILE A 443 -10.67 34.38 4.61
CA ILE A 443 -12.00 34.65 5.16
C ILE A 443 -11.97 34.69 6.68
N ILE A 444 -11.27 33.74 7.32
CA ILE A 444 -11.12 33.71 8.78
C ILE A 444 -10.43 34.99 9.26
N LEU A 445 -9.34 35.40 8.63
CA LEU A 445 -8.61 36.62 9.01
C LEU A 445 -9.47 37.88 8.84
N LYS A 446 -10.20 38.00 7.72
CA LYS A 446 -11.14 39.12 7.49
C LYS A 446 -12.24 39.18 8.54
N TYR A 447 -12.80 38.02 8.90
CA TYR A 447 -13.85 37.94 9.93
C TYR A 447 -13.40 38.53 11.28
N PHE A 448 -12.13 38.33 11.64
CA PHE A 448 -11.53 38.88 12.85
C PHE A 448 -10.83 40.24 12.66
N ASN A 449 -11.05 40.92 11.53
CA ASN A 449 -10.42 42.20 11.17
C ASN A 449 -8.88 42.18 11.24
N ARG A 450 -8.27 41.11 10.73
CA ARG A 450 -6.82 40.89 10.73
C ARG A 450 -6.18 41.23 9.39
N GLN A 451 -4.91 41.59 9.41
CA GLN A 451 -4.10 41.80 8.21
C GLN A 451 -3.81 40.47 7.51
N ILE A 452 -3.67 40.52 6.18
CA ILE A 452 -3.48 39.35 5.33
C ILE A 452 -2.20 39.54 4.52
N ASP A 453 -1.34 38.54 4.57
CA ASP A 453 -0.12 38.45 3.77
C ASP A 453 -0.12 37.08 3.09
N GLU A 454 0.10 37.08 1.78
CA GLU A 454 0.02 35.88 0.94
C GLU A 454 1.01 34.78 1.39
N THR A 455 2.17 35.17 1.92
CA THR A 455 3.21 34.25 2.40
C THR A 455 2.69 33.41 3.57
N PHE A 456 2.05 34.05 4.55
CA PHE A 456 1.46 33.36 5.70
C PHE A 456 0.24 32.55 5.30
N VAL A 457 -0.61 33.06 4.39
CA VAL A 457 -1.75 32.30 3.86
C VAL A 457 -1.29 31.01 3.17
N LYS A 458 -0.26 31.09 2.32
CA LYS A 458 0.33 29.89 1.68
C LYS A 458 0.96 28.96 2.71
N TRP A 459 1.65 29.49 3.72
CA TRP A 459 2.23 28.68 4.79
C TRP A 459 1.17 27.89 5.57
N PHE A 460 0.08 28.55 6.02
CA PHE A 460 -1.05 27.87 6.67
C PHE A 460 -1.72 26.83 5.78
N SER A 461 -1.59 26.95 4.46
CA SER A 461 -2.09 25.97 3.49
C SER A 461 -1.16 24.79 3.24
N ALA A 462 0.04 24.78 3.78
CA ALA A 462 0.98 23.65 3.69
C ALA A 462 1.31 23.04 5.06
N PHE A 463 1.13 23.80 6.15
CA PHE A 463 1.43 23.42 7.51
C PHE A 463 0.34 22.52 8.13
N ASP A 464 0.72 21.33 8.61
CA ASP A 464 -0.20 20.28 9.08
C ASP A 464 0.00 19.85 10.55
N PHE A 465 0.90 20.51 11.30
CA PHE A 465 1.18 20.13 12.68
C PHE A 465 0.19 20.76 13.66
N MET A 466 -0.48 19.94 14.48
CA MET A 466 -1.52 20.39 15.43
C MET A 466 -1.06 20.45 16.91
N GLY A 467 0.11 19.92 17.23
CA GLY A 467 0.57 19.69 18.61
C GLY A 467 1.32 20.87 19.28
N TYR A 468 1.18 22.09 18.76
CA TYR A 468 1.91 23.26 19.27
C TYR A 468 1.20 23.94 20.45
N LYS A 469 1.98 24.64 21.29
CA LYS A 469 1.47 25.41 22.42
C LYS A 469 1.32 26.89 22.04
N ILE A 470 0.07 27.35 22.04
CA ILE A 470 -0.32 28.77 21.93
C ILE A 470 -1.33 29.07 23.03
N GLU A 471 -1.43 30.35 23.41
CA GLU A 471 -2.41 30.80 24.40
C GLU A 471 -3.85 30.48 23.93
N GLU A 472 -4.64 29.84 24.80
CA GLU A 472 -6.00 29.50 24.46
C GLU A 472 -6.90 30.73 24.56
N ASN A 473 -7.26 31.31 23.42
CA ASN A 473 -8.22 32.40 23.38
C ASN A 473 -9.67 31.86 23.37
N LYS A 474 -10.35 31.95 24.52
CA LYS A 474 -11.73 31.49 24.70
C LYS A 474 -12.72 32.22 23.78
N GLU A 475 -12.49 33.48 23.45
CA GLU A 475 -13.36 34.26 22.57
C GLU A 475 -13.32 33.73 21.12
N ILE A 476 -12.13 33.44 20.61
CA ILE A 476 -11.96 32.86 19.27
C ILE A 476 -12.61 31.47 19.21
N LYS A 477 -12.42 30.64 20.24
CA LYS A 477 -13.08 29.32 20.34
C LYS A 477 -14.60 29.46 20.39
N ALA A 478 -15.14 30.44 21.12
CA ALA A 478 -16.59 30.68 21.20
C ALA A 478 -17.18 31.09 19.83
N LYS A 479 -16.41 31.80 19.00
CA LYS A 479 -16.80 32.21 17.64
C LYS A 479 -16.56 31.16 16.55
N GLU A 480 -16.01 29.98 16.88
CA GLU A 480 -15.68 28.91 15.92
C GLU A 480 -16.83 28.58 14.96
N ASN A 481 -18.03 28.33 15.48
CA ASN A 481 -19.19 27.98 14.66
C ASN A 481 -19.65 29.12 13.74
N GLU A 482 -19.52 30.36 14.19
CA GLU A 482 -19.88 31.54 13.41
C GLU A 482 -18.90 31.76 12.24
N VAL A 483 -17.61 31.59 12.51
CA VAL A 483 -16.55 31.63 11.50
C VAL A 483 -16.74 30.54 10.45
N LEU A 484 -16.98 29.29 10.88
CA LEU A 484 -17.22 28.18 9.96
C LEU A 484 -18.47 28.43 9.09
N ARG A 485 -19.53 29.04 9.65
CA ARG A 485 -20.70 29.46 8.89
C ARG A 485 -20.33 30.53 7.86
N LYS A 486 -19.55 31.55 8.23
CA LYS A 486 -19.11 32.59 7.30
C LYS A 486 -18.25 32.03 6.15
N VAL A 487 -17.30 31.14 6.45
CA VAL A 487 -16.48 30.46 5.41
C VAL A 487 -17.38 29.66 4.46
N ARG A 488 -18.37 28.95 5.01
CA ARG A 488 -19.35 28.20 4.22
C ARG A 488 -20.20 29.09 3.31
N ASP A 489 -20.69 30.22 3.83
CA ASP A 489 -21.53 31.14 3.07
C ASP A 489 -20.74 31.80 1.92
N GLU A 490 -19.47 32.15 2.14
CA GLU A 490 -18.59 32.66 1.07
C GLU A 490 -18.27 31.60 0.00
N LEU A 491 -18.08 30.33 0.40
CA LEU A 491 -17.94 29.22 -0.55
C LEU A 491 -19.20 29.10 -1.44
N ILE A 492 -20.38 29.10 -0.84
CA ILE A 492 -21.67 29.02 -1.56
C ILE A 492 -21.81 30.21 -2.51
N LYS A 493 -21.50 31.42 -2.04
CA LYS A 493 -21.54 32.64 -2.87
C LYS A 493 -20.62 32.53 -4.07
N GLU A 494 -19.35 32.17 -3.88
CA GLU A 494 -18.38 32.06 -4.96
C GLU A 494 -18.76 30.99 -5.98
N VAL A 495 -19.32 29.87 -5.50
CA VAL A 495 -19.82 28.79 -6.37
C VAL A 495 -20.97 29.29 -7.26
N LYS A 496 -21.94 30.04 -6.71
CA LYS A 496 -23.05 30.63 -7.49
C LYS A 496 -22.57 31.67 -8.50
N GLU A 497 -21.73 32.60 -8.07
CA GLU A 497 -21.21 33.68 -8.93
C GLU A 497 -20.41 33.13 -10.12
N LYS A 498 -19.65 32.05 -9.89
CA LYS A 498 -18.82 31.40 -10.92
C LYS A 498 -19.51 30.24 -11.65
N LYS A 499 -20.77 29.90 -11.29
CA LYS A 499 -21.52 28.77 -11.85
C LYS A 499 -20.77 27.42 -11.72
N LEU A 500 -20.18 27.18 -10.56
CA LEU A 500 -19.36 25.99 -10.24
C LEU A 500 -20.14 24.95 -9.41
N GLU A 501 -21.46 24.96 -9.46
CA GLU A 501 -22.27 24.13 -8.59
C GLU A 501 -22.10 22.64 -8.91
N ASP A 502 -21.86 22.31 -10.19
CA ASP A 502 -21.44 20.98 -10.64
C ASP A 502 -20.13 20.53 -9.98
N ASP A 503 -19.12 21.41 -9.97
CA ASP A 503 -17.83 21.11 -9.37
C ASP A 503 -17.97 20.92 -7.85
N LEU A 504 -18.75 21.76 -7.16
CA LEU A 504 -18.99 21.60 -5.73
C LEU A 504 -19.74 20.29 -5.40
N LEU A 505 -20.72 19.91 -6.22
CA LEU A 505 -21.44 18.63 -6.07
C LEU A 505 -20.50 17.43 -6.26
N LYS A 506 -19.59 17.51 -7.22
CA LYS A 506 -18.54 16.50 -7.41
C LYS A 506 -17.63 16.44 -6.18
N VAL A 507 -17.13 17.57 -5.69
CA VAL A 507 -16.29 17.60 -4.48
C VAL A 507 -17.02 17.00 -3.29
N PHE A 508 -18.32 17.31 -3.12
CA PHE A 508 -19.15 16.79 -2.04
C PHE A 508 -19.20 15.26 -2.06
N PHE A 509 -19.61 14.64 -3.18
CA PHE A 509 -19.69 13.17 -3.27
C PHE A 509 -18.33 12.51 -3.23
N HIS A 510 -17.33 13.18 -3.77
CA HIS A 510 -15.96 12.72 -3.73
C HIS A 510 -15.37 12.71 -2.31
N ASN A 511 -15.71 13.69 -1.48
CA ASN A 511 -15.33 13.70 -0.06
C ASN A 511 -15.99 12.57 0.74
N LEU A 512 -17.07 11.97 0.22
CA LEU A 512 -17.73 10.80 0.82
C LEU A 512 -17.12 9.47 0.33
N MET A 513 -16.31 9.50 -0.73
CA MET A 513 -15.66 8.32 -1.31
C MET A 513 -14.19 8.19 -0.86
N ALA A 514 -13.65 6.97 -0.92
CA ALA A 514 -12.29 6.67 -0.45
C ALA A 514 -11.14 7.20 -1.36
N PHE A 515 -11.42 7.61 -2.60
CA PHE A 515 -10.41 8.01 -3.59
C PHE A 515 -10.42 9.52 -3.81
N LYS A 516 -9.23 10.15 -3.92
CA LYS A 516 -9.06 11.62 -3.99
C LYS A 516 -8.48 12.11 -5.35
N VAL A 517 -9.23 12.91 -6.11
CA VAL A 517 -8.91 13.69 -7.31
C VAL A 517 -9.09 15.19 -7.00
N ALA A 518 -8.13 16.02 -7.39
CA ALA A 518 -8.20 17.46 -7.22
C ALA A 518 -9.04 18.11 -8.34
N ILE A 519 -10.02 18.96 -7.99
CA ILE A 519 -10.81 19.76 -8.95
C ILE A 519 -10.28 21.19 -8.94
N ALA A 520 -9.67 21.61 -10.05
CA ALA A 520 -8.87 22.84 -10.13
C ALA A 520 -9.65 24.13 -9.81
N ASN A 521 -10.94 24.19 -10.14
CA ASN A 521 -11.74 25.43 -10.10
C ASN A 521 -12.12 25.91 -8.69
N LEU A 522 -12.12 25.02 -7.70
CA LEU A 522 -12.46 25.36 -6.30
C LEU A 522 -11.24 25.34 -5.37
N ASN A 523 -10.03 25.11 -5.92
CA ASN A 523 -8.81 24.85 -5.16
C ASN A 523 -8.59 25.79 -3.96
N GLY A 524 -8.90 27.09 -4.08
CA GLY A 524 -8.75 28.04 -2.97
C GLY A 524 -9.54 27.68 -1.70
N PHE A 525 -10.68 27.00 -1.83
CA PHE A 525 -11.53 26.57 -0.71
C PHE A 525 -11.36 25.12 -0.30
N ILE A 526 -10.97 24.25 -1.23
CA ILE A 526 -10.96 22.79 -1.01
C ILE A 526 -9.54 22.22 -0.97
N ALA A 527 -8.59 22.83 -1.65
CA ALA A 527 -7.23 22.31 -1.79
C ALA A 527 -6.25 23.12 -0.94
N THR A 528 -5.38 22.40 -0.25
CA THR A 528 -4.14 22.92 0.33
C THR A 528 -3.19 23.35 -0.79
N ALA A 529 -2.12 24.08 -0.48
CA ALA A 529 -1.08 24.35 -1.49
C ALA A 529 -0.40 23.08 -2.03
N GLN A 530 -0.56 21.95 -1.33
CA GLN A 530 -0.13 20.63 -1.77
C GLN A 530 -1.17 19.87 -2.63
N GLY A 531 -2.34 20.46 -2.90
CA GLY A 531 -3.41 19.85 -3.70
C GLY A 531 -4.26 18.81 -2.95
N ARG A 532 -4.20 18.75 -1.61
CA ARG A 532 -4.98 17.81 -0.78
C ARG A 532 -6.19 18.48 -0.17
N TYR A 533 -7.24 17.72 0.12
CA TYR A 533 -8.37 18.23 0.90
C TYR A 533 -8.00 18.41 2.37
N SER A 534 -8.35 19.57 2.90
CA SER A 534 -8.14 19.93 4.31
C SER A 534 -9.26 19.39 5.21
N PRO A 535 -9.00 19.10 6.50
CA PRO A 535 -10.05 18.76 7.46
C PRO A 535 -11.18 19.80 7.58
N ILE A 536 -10.90 21.10 7.35
CA ILE A 536 -11.98 22.10 7.35
C ILE A 536 -12.98 21.87 6.21
N VAL A 537 -12.52 21.33 5.08
CA VAL A 537 -13.36 21.05 3.90
C VAL A 537 -14.36 19.98 4.24
N GLU A 538 -13.92 18.93 4.94
CA GLU A 538 -14.83 17.89 5.44
C GLU A 538 -15.92 18.53 6.29
N LYS A 539 -15.57 19.41 7.23
CA LYS A 539 -16.55 20.10 8.09
C LYS A 539 -17.52 21.00 7.31
N LEU A 540 -17.02 21.71 6.29
CA LEU A 540 -17.83 22.62 5.46
C LEU A 540 -18.80 21.86 4.56
N LEU A 541 -18.38 20.71 4.03
CA LEU A 541 -19.14 19.91 3.07
C LEU A 541 -19.95 18.77 3.70
N TYR A 542 -19.71 18.39 4.96
CA TYR A 542 -20.37 17.21 5.55
C TYR A 542 -21.91 17.30 5.62
N LYS A 543 -22.46 18.51 5.74
CA LYS A 543 -23.91 18.71 5.87
C LYS A 543 -24.60 18.77 4.50
N PRO A 544 -25.63 17.91 4.24
CA PRO A 544 -26.32 17.85 2.94
C PRO A 544 -26.96 19.16 2.49
N ASP A 545 -27.35 20.03 3.44
CA ASP A 545 -28.01 21.32 3.17
C ASP A 545 -27.13 22.27 2.34
N ILE A 546 -25.83 22.00 2.18
CA ILE A 546 -24.98 22.80 1.28
C ILE A 546 -25.48 22.71 -0.15
N VAL A 547 -25.95 21.54 -0.57
CA VAL A 547 -26.40 21.31 -1.94
C VAL A 547 -27.75 21.98 -2.17
N ASP A 548 -28.68 21.85 -1.21
CA ASP A 548 -29.99 22.49 -1.27
C ASP A 548 -29.89 24.04 -1.31
N LYS A 549 -28.88 24.63 -0.66
CA LYS A 549 -28.63 26.08 -0.67
C LYS A 549 -28.13 26.65 -2.00
N LEU A 550 -27.63 25.80 -2.90
CA LEU A 550 -27.04 26.27 -4.16
C LEU A 550 -28.07 26.71 -5.18
N ASP A 551 -29.36 26.44 -4.97
CA ASP A 551 -30.45 26.74 -5.94
C ASP A 551 -30.02 26.34 -7.36
N LEU A 552 -29.57 25.09 -7.46
CA LEU A 552 -29.09 24.50 -8.68
C LEU A 552 -30.16 24.71 -9.78
N ASP A 553 -29.77 25.23 -10.94
CA ASP A 553 -30.63 25.28 -12.13
C ASP A 553 -30.75 23.86 -12.72
N LEU A 554 -31.41 22.98 -11.95
CA LEU A 554 -31.43 21.54 -12.11
C LEU A 554 -32.16 21.10 -13.37
N ASP A 555 -33.11 21.91 -13.82
CA ASP A 555 -34.01 21.56 -14.92
C ASP A 555 -33.35 21.79 -16.29
N ARG A 556 -32.47 22.78 -16.44
CA ARG A 556 -31.84 23.12 -17.74
C ARG A 556 -30.93 22.02 -18.30
N ARG A 557 -30.28 21.24 -17.43
CA ARG A 557 -29.34 20.15 -17.84
C ARG A 557 -29.93 18.76 -17.71
N LEU A 558 -31.19 18.65 -17.31
CA LEU A 558 -31.85 17.37 -17.03
C LEU A 558 -31.78 16.37 -18.21
N PRO A 559 -32.00 16.76 -19.50
CA PRO A 559 -31.89 15.81 -20.61
C PRO A 559 -30.48 15.25 -20.81
N GLU A 560 -29.45 16.08 -20.63
CA GLU A 560 -28.04 15.69 -20.74
C GLU A 560 -27.65 14.70 -19.63
N VAL A 561 -28.05 15.02 -18.39
CA VAL A 561 -27.80 14.20 -17.21
C VAL A 561 -28.57 12.87 -17.29
N CYS A 562 -29.80 12.88 -17.79
CA CYS A 562 -30.58 11.66 -17.98
C CYS A 562 -29.97 10.73 -19.04
N ASN A 563 -29.43 11.31 -20.12
CA ASN A 563 -28.75 10.59 -21.19
C ASN A 563 -27.38 10.04 -20.75
N SER A 564 -26.67 10.72 -19.84
CA SER A 564 -25.40 10.23 -19.31
C SER A 564 -25.58 8.91 -18.54
N LEU A 565 -26.66 8.82 -17.74
CA LEU A 565 -27.03 7.58 -17.05
C LEU A 565 -27.51 6.49 -18.03
N LYS A 566 -28.14 6.86 -19.15
CA LYS A 566 -28.60 5.90 -20.16
C LYS A 566 -27.45 5.10 -20.75
N LYS A 567 -26.28 5.72 -20.96
CA LYS A 567 -25.08 5.01 -21.43
C LYS A 567 -24.65 3.89 -20.48
N ILE A 568 -24.82 4.09 -19.17
CA ILE A 568 -24.54 3.07 -18.15
C ILE A 568 -25.52 1.91 -18.35
N GLU A 569 -26.82 2.20 -18.40
CA GLU A 569 -27.85 1.19 -18.64
C GLU A 569 -27.60 0.43 -19.95
N ASP A 570 -27.29 1.11 -21.05
CA ASP A 570 -26.99 0.50 -22.36
C ASP A 570 -25.73 -0.40 -22.32
N GLU A 571 -24.72 -0.07 -21.51
CA GLU A 571 -23.53 -0.90 -21.32
C GLU A 571 -23.80 -2.16 -20.48
N PHE A 572 -24.77 -2.09 -19.56
CA PHE A 572 -25.28 -3.25 -18.83
C PHE A 572 -26.25 -4.08 -19.70
N ASP A 573 -27.09 -3.43 -20.49
CA ASP A 573 -28.14 -4.02 -21.32
C ASP A 573 -27.62 -4.64 -22.62
N LYS A 574 -26.51 -4.18 -23.19
CA LYS A 574 -25.83 -4.87 -24.32
C LYS A 574 -25.34 -6.29 -23.98
N LYS A 575 -25.50 -6.73 -22.73
CA LYS A 575 -25.28 -8.11 -22.28
C LYS A 575 -26.57 -8.86 -21.90
N LYS A 576 -27.76 -8.26 -22.07
CA LYS A 576 -29.07 -8.87 -21.78
C LYS A 576 -29.35 -10.14 -22.58
N ASP A 577 -28.67 -10.37 -23.71
CA ASP A 577 -28.83 -11.61 -24.48
C ASP A 577 -28.19 -12.86 -23.85
N LYS A 578 -27.73 -12.81 -22.59
CA LYS A 578 -27.46 -14.05 -21.82
C LYS A 578 -27.45 -13.92 -20.29
N ILE A 579 -27.67 -12.74 -19.71
CA ILE A 579 -27.26 -12.49 -18.32
C ILE A 579 -28.25 -11.53 -17.65
N THR A 580 -29.19 -12.05 -16.86
CA THR A 580 -29.96 -11.29 -15.84
C THR A 580 -29.00 -10.69 -14.79
N ILE A 581 -29.46 -9.84 -13.86
CA ILE A 581 -28.65 -9.44 -12.67
C ILE A 581 -28.07 -10.70 -11.96
N ALA A 582 -28.78 -11.83 -12.00
CA ALA A 582 -28.30 -13.14 -11.58
C ALA A 582 -27.13 -13.69 -12.42
N GLY A 583 -27.11 -13.46 -13.74
CA GLY A 583 -25.94 -13.73 -14.57
C GLY A 583 -24.77 -12.78 -14.30
N PHE A 584 -25.03 -11.51 -13.95
CA PHE A 584 -23.95 -10.57 -13.62
C PHE A 584 -23.24 -11.07 -12.36
N LEU A 585 -23.99 -11.62 -11.39
CA LEU A 585 -23.48 -12.37 -10.23
C LEU A 585 -22.70 -13.65 -10.58
N LEU A 586 -22.82 -14.18 -11.81
CA LEU A 586 -22.05 -15.34 -12.30
C LEU A 586 -20.79 -14.96 -13.10
N LEU A 587 -20.54 -13.67 -13.35
CA LEU A 587 -19.27 -13.24 -13.94
C LEU A 587 -18.10 -13.53 -12.98
N PRO A 588 -16.91 -13.88 -13.50
CA PRO A 588 -15.70 -13.99 -12.69
C PRO A 588 -15.48 -12.69 -11.90
N GLU A 589 -15.19 -12.76 -10.60
CA GLU A 589 -15.04 -11.59 -9.71
C GLU A 589 -14.12 -10.53 -10.30
N LYS A 590 -13.02 -10.95 -10.90
CA LYS A 590 -12.03 -10.05 -11.50
C LYS A 590 -12.58 -9.14 -12.60
N LEU A 591 -13.51 -9.65 -13.42
CA LEU A 591 -14.18 -8.88 -14.50
C LEU A 591 -15.28 -7.98 -13.96
N LYS A 592 -15.94 -8.38 -12.86
CA LYS A 592 -16.85 -7.50 -12.12
C LYS A 592 -16.05 -6.36 -11.50
N GLU A 593 -14.97 -6.67 -10.81
CA GLU A 593 -14.07 -5.71 -10.16
C GLU A 593 -13.49 -4.71 -11.15
N GLU A 594 -12.96 -5.13 -12.30
CA GLU A 594 -12.40 -4.20 -13.30
C GLU A 594 -13.44 -3.20 -13.83
N LYS A 595 -14.65 -3.67 -14.17
CA LYS A 595 -15.72 -2.80 -14.66
C LYS A 595 -16.29 -1.91 -13.55
N LEU A 596 -16.58 -2.48 -12.38
CA LEU A 596 -17.08 -1.76 -11.22
C LEU A 596 -16.06 -0.72 -10.73
N THR A 597 -14.76 -1.01 -10.78
CA THR A 597 -13.71 -0.03 -10.43
C THR A 597 -13.74 1.19 -11.36
N SER A 598 -14.03 1.01 -12.65
CA SER A 598 -14.19 2.13 -13.58
C SER A 598 -15.41 3.01 -13.26
N TYR A 599 -16.52 2.43 -12.79
CA TYR A 599 -17.72 3.20 -12.42
C TYR A 599 -17.63 3.80 -11.01
N ARG A 600 -16.96 3.13 -10.06
CA ARG A 600 -16.67 3.62 -8.71
C ARG A 600 -15.95 4.97 -8.71
N LEU A 601 -15.13 5.20 -9.73
CA LEU A 601 -14.32 6.40 -9.87
C LEU A 601 -15.09 7.57 -10.52
N SER A 602 -16.33 7.34 -10.99
CA SER A 602 -17.12 8.36 -11.69
C SER A 602 -18.07 9.09 -10.74
N ILE A 603 -17.50 10.00 -9.95
CA ILE A 603 -18.19 11.00 -9.11
C ILE A 603 -19.33 11.70 -9.87
N ASP A 604 -19.16 11.86 -11.18
CA ASP A 604 -20.11 12.48 -12.10
C ASP A 604 -21.49 11.78 -12.07
N TYR A 605 -21.55 10.49 -11.79
CA TYR A 605 -22.82 9.75 -11.72
C TYR A 605 -23.60 10.00 -10.44
N TYR A 606 -22.94 10.09 -9.27
CA TYR A 606 -23.62 10.47 -8.02
C TYR A 606 -24.16 11.90 -8.11
N ALA A 607 -23.35 12.81 -8.66
CA ALA A 607 -23.79 14.18 -8.94
C ALA A 607 -25.02 14.20 -9.88
N SER A 608 -24.99 13.39 -10.95
CA SER A 608 -26.09 13.25 -11.91
C SER A 608 -27.38 12.72 -11.28
N ILE A 609 -27.29 11.64 -10.49
CA ILE A 609 -28.43 11.05 -9.78
C ILE A 609 -29.04 12.08 -8.82
N TYR A 610 -28.20 12.77 -8.04
CA TYR A 610 -28.69 13.76 -7.07
C TYR A 610 -29.47 14.89 -7.76
N ARG A 611 -28.99 15.32 -8.93
CA ARG A 611 -29.67 16.34 -9.73
C ARG A 611 -31.04 15.89 -10.22
N ILE A 612 -31.12 14.68 -10.79
CA ILE A 612 -32.38 14.12 -11.26
C ILE A 612 -33.39 14.03 -10.11
N LEU A 613 -32.97 13.51 -8.95
CA LEU A 613 -33.83 13.36 -7.76
C LEU A 613 -34.25 14.70 -7.13
N SER A 614 -33.55 15.78 -7.45
CA SER A 614 -33.84 17.12 -6.91
C SER A 614 -34.59 18.01 -7.91
N SER A 615 -34.72 17.61 -9.17
CA SER A 615 -35.37 18.36 -10.24
C SER A 615 -36.89 18.17 -10.20
N LYS A 616 -37.64 19.26 -10.34
CA LYS A 616 -39.11 19.20 -10.45
C LYS A 616 -39.58 18.81 -11.85
N GLY A 617 -38.74 19.01 -12.86
CA GLY A 617 -39.01 18.67 -14.26
C GLY A 617 -38.64 17.24 -14.66
N ALA A 618 -38.16 16.41 -13.73
CA ALA A 618 -37.77 15.03 -14.00
C ALA A 618 -38.98 14.15 -14.36
N ASP A 619 -38.97 13.58 -15.56
CA ASP A 619 -39.96 12.57 -15.93
C ASP A 619 -39.74 11.24 -15.19
N ILE A 620 -40.78 10.39 -15.20
CA ILE A 620 -40.77 9.13 -14.45
C ILE A 620 -39.68 8.16 -14.92
N GLU A 621 -39.34 8.14 -16.22
CA GLU A 621 -38.32 7.24 -16.75
C GLU A 621 -36.93 7.69 -16.30
N CYS A 622 -36.71 8.99 -16.22
CA CYS A 622 -35.47 9.56 -15.70
C CYS A 622 -35.27 9.26 -14.22
N LEU A 623 -36.34 9.41 -13.42
CA LEU A 623 -36.35 9.04 -12.00
C LEU A 623 -36.07 7.55 -11.81
N ARG A 624 -36.72 6.68 -12.60
CA ARG A 624 -36.48 5.22 -12.57
C ARG A 624 -35.04 4.88 -12.90
N ARG A 625 -34.47 5.50 -13.94
CA ARG A 625 -33.06 5.34 -14.30
C ARG A 625 -32.12 5.75 -13.16
N ALA A 626 -32.39 6.87 -12.49
CA ALA A 626 -31.60 7.31 -11.34
C ALA A 626 -31.64 6.31 -10.18
N PHE A 627 -32.82 5.77 -9.85
CA PHE A 627 -33.00 4.72 -8.83
C PHE A 627 -32.27 3.43 -9.20
N ARG A 628 -32.38 2.97 -10.44
CA ARG A 628 -31.71 1.75 -10.92
C ARG A 628 -30.18 1.87 -10.81
N VAL A 629 -29.61 2.99 -11.25
CA VAL A 629 -28.16 3.21 -11.15
C VAL A 629 -27.71 3.35 -9.70
N LEU A 630 -28.46 4.08 -8.87
CA LEU A 630 -28.14 4.22 -7.44
C LEU A 630 -28.17 2.86 -6.72
N LYS A 631 -29.18 2.02 -7.00
CA LYS A 631 -29.26 0.64 -6.50
C LYS A 631 -28.07 -0.20 -6.88
N LEU A 632 -27.59 -0.10 -8.13
CA LEU A 632 -26.37 -0.77 -8.55
C LEU A 632 -25.17 -0.30 -7.72
N PHE A 633 -25.03 1.01 -7.53
CA PHE A 633 -23.91 1.55 -6.77
C PHE A 633 -23.92 1.13 -5.30
N GLU A 634 -25.07 1.24 -4.63
CA GLU A 634 -25.24 0.78 -3.25
C GLU A 634 -25.00 -0.72 -3.12
N THR A 635 -25.45 -1.52 -4.09
CA THR A 635 -25.25 -2.99 -4.07
C THR A 635 -23.79 -3.40 -4.25
N TYR A 636 -22.94 -2.63 -4.95
CA TYR A 636 -21.58 -3.06 -5.27
C TYR A 636 -20.44 -2.29 -4.57
N PHE A 637 -20.64 -1.03 -4.17
CA PHE A 637 -19.54 -0.19 -3.68
C PHE A 637 -19.48 0.02 -2.17
N SER A 638 -20.57 -0.31 -1.44
CA SER A 638 -20.58 -0.30 0.02
C SER A 638 -20.11 1.03 0.64
N ASP A 639 -20.59 2.16 0.13
CA ASP A 639 -20.28 3.49 0.70
C ASP A 639 -21.35 3.86 1.75
N ILE A 640 -21.07 3.55 3.02
CA ILE A 640 -21.98 3.76 4.17
C ILE A 640 -22.57 5.18 4.25
N PHE A 641 -21.81 6.19 3.82
CA PHE A 641 -22.25 7.57 3.91
C PHE A 641 -23.14 8.01 2.75
N THR A 642 -23.14 7.30 1.62
CA THR A 642 -23.81 7.72 0.39
C THR A 642 -25.33 7.62 0.52
N TYR A 643 -25.87 6.45 0.90
CA TYR A 643 -27.31 6.26 1.13
C TYR A 643 -27.92 7.34 2.03
N SER A 644 -27.27 7.67 3.17
CA SER A 644 -27.76 8.69 4.10
C SER A 644 -27.93 10.09 3.48
N LYS A 645 -27.21 10.39 2.38
CA LYS A 645 -27.34 11.66 1.64
C LYS A 645 -28.45 11.63 0.59
N PHE A 646 -28.86 10.43 0.14
CA PHE A 646 -29.90 10.24 -0.86
C PHE A 646 -31.26 9.87 -0.25
N GLU A 647 -31.30 9.24 0.92
CA GLU A 647 -32.51 8.65 1.54
C GLU A 647 -33.72 9.57 1.50
N ASN A 648 -33.60 10.80 2.02
CA ASN A 648 -34.71 11.75 2.03
C ASN A 648 -35.25 12.07 0.62
N LYS A 649 -34.37 12.15 -0.38
CA LYS A 649 -34.75 12.48 -1.77
C LYS A 649 -35.42 11.29 -2.45
N ILE A 650 -34.86 10.09 -2.33
CA ILE A 650 -35.48 8.87 -2.89
C ILE A 650 -36.81 8.55 -2.20
N TYR A 651 -36.90 8.72 -0.88
CA TYR A 651 -38.14 8.58 -0.12
C TYR A 651 -39.20 9.58 -0.60
N SER A 652 -38.85 10.88 -0.65
CA SER A 652 -39.80 11.92 -1.08
C SER A 652 -40.28 11.70 -2.51
N THR A 653 -39.39 11.25 -3.40
CA THR A 653 -39.71 10.93 -4.80
C THR A 653 -40.68 9.75 -4.88
N ALA A 654 -40.41 8.66 -4.15
CA ALA A 654 -41.29 7.49 -4.13
C ALA A 654 -42.68 7.82 -3.55
N LEU A 655 -42.72 8.60 -2.47
CA LEU A 655 -43.97 9.03 -1.83
C LEU A 655 -44.83 9.93 -2.72
N THR A 656 -44.21 10.89 -3.41
CA THR A 656 -44.92 11.87 -4.25
C THR A 656 -45.40 11.29 -5.56
N THR A 657 -44.57 10.48 -6.23
CA THR A 657 -44.92 9.84 -7.52
C THR A 657 -45.87 8.66 -7.35
N ARG A 658 -45.81 7.97 -6.20
CA ARG A 658 -46.53 6.71 -5.93
C ARG A 658 -46.29 5.62 -6.99
N ASP A 659 -45.17 5.70 -7.70
CA ASP A 659 -44.80 4.73 -8.74
C ASP A 659 -44.28 3.43 -8.10
N GLU A 660 -44.90 2.29 -8.44
CA GLU A 660 -44.54 1.00 -7.83
C GLU A 660 -43.10 0.57 -8.12
N GLU A 661 -42.54 0.92 -9.29
CA GLU A 661 -41.16 0.57 -9.63
C GLU A 661 -40.15 1.37 -8.81
N LEU A 662 -40.40 2.68 -8.61
CA LEU A 662 -39.60 3.52 -7.71
C LEU A 662 -39.70 3.05 -6.24
N ILE A 663 -40.90 2.69 -5.78
CA ILE A 663 -41.10 2.14 -4.42
C ILE A 663 -40.31 0.83 -4.26
N ARG A 664 -40.38 -0.08 -5.23
CA ARG A 664 -39.61 -1.32 -5.25
C ARG A 664 -38.10 -1.07 -5.18
N ASP A 665 -37.58 -0.15 -5.98
CA ASP A 665 -36.16 0.16 -5.99
C ASP A 665 -35.71 0.85 -4.70
N TYR A 666 -36.53 1.74 -4.13
CA TYR A 666 -36.31 2.31 -2.79
C TYR A 666 -36.16 1.21 -1.74
N LEU A 667 -37.12 0.29 -1.65
CA LEU A 667 -37.09 -0.80 -0.67
C LEU A 667 -35.88 -1.71 -0.84
N LYS A 668 -35.46 -1.99 -2.07
CA LYS A 668 -34.24 -2.77 -2.36
C LYS A 668 -32.98 -2.04 -1.90
N ILE A 669 -32.86 -0.74 -2.19
CA ILE A 669 -31.74 0.09 -1.73
C ILE A 669 -31.69 0.12 -0.20
N THR A 670 -32.81 0.39 0.46
CA THR A 670 -32.90 0.45 1.92
C THR A 670 -32.62 -0.91 2.57
N PHE A 671 -33.13 -2.01 2.00
CA PHE A 671 -32.82 -3.36 2.46
C PHE A 671 -31.30 -3.64 2.38
N MET A 672 -30.65 -3.32 1.26
CA MET A 672 -29.20 -3.49 1.11
C MET A 672 -28.40 -2.66 2.12
N HIS A 673 -28.85 -1.44 2.43
CA HIS A 673 -28.24 -0.59 3.45
C HIS A 673 -28.40 -1.20 4.85
N PHE A 674 -29.62 -1.67 5.19
CA PHE A 674 -29.94 -2.30 6.46
C PHE A 674 -29.02 -3.47 6.80
N VAL A 675 -28.97 -4.46 5.91
CA VAL A 675 -28.25 -5.72 6.15
C VAL A 675 -26.73 -5.53 6.24
N ARG A 676 -26.19 -4.42 5.73
CA ARG A 676 -24.75 -4.11 5.76
C ARG A 676 -24.30 -3.29 6.96
N TYR A 677 -25.15 -2.36 7.42
CA TYR A 677 -24.71 -1.31 8.36
C TYR A 677 -25.49 -1.24 9.67
N SER A 678 -26.44 -2.16 9.90
CA SER A 678 -27.23 -2.29 11.13
C SER A 678 -28.39 -1.27 11.28
N ILE A 679 -29.17 -1.47 12.36
CA ILE A 679 -30.38 -0.77 12.80
C ILE A 679 -30.21 0.75 12.87
N ALA A 680 -29.03 1.24 13.26
CA ALA A 680 -28.81 2.65 13.62
C ALA A 680 -28.94 3.66 12.46
N TYR A 681 -29.10 3.20 11.21
CA TYR A 681 -29.02 4.04 10.02
C TYR A 681 -30.25 3.97 9.10
N ILE A 682 -31.40 3.49 9.60
CA ILE A 682 -32.66 3.43 8.85
C ILE A 682 -33.67 4.38 9.43
N ASN A 683 -34.41 5.07 8.56
CA ASN A 683 -35.57 5.85 8.97
C ASN A 683 -36.85 4.99 9.01
N LYS A 684 -37.25 4.55 10.23
CA LYS A 684 -38.47 3.74 10.45
C LYS A 684 -39.75 4.46 9.96
N GLU A 685 -39.87 5.76 10.24
CA GLU A 685 -41.04 6.56 9.83
C GLU A 685 -41.21 6.60 8.30
N HIS A 686 -40.10 6.67 7.55
CA HIS A 686 -40.16 6.59 6.09
C HIS A 686 -40.75 5.26 5.61
N LEU A 687 -40.33 4.14 6.19
CA LEU A 687 -40.81 2.81 5.81
C LEU A 687 -42.29 2.62 6.15
N GLU A 688 -42.72 3.08 7.33
CA GLU A 688 -44.13 3.03 7.75
C GLU A 688 -45.03 3.80 6.77
N ARG A 689 -44.62 5.01 6.37
CA ARG A 689 -45.39 5.80 5.39
C ARG A 689 -45.38 5.22 3.99
N ILE A 690 -44.27 4.60 3.55
CA ILE A 690 -44.22 3.89 2.27
C ILE A 690 -45.19 2.70 2.27
N ALA A 691 -45.30 1.99 3.39
CA ALA A 691 -46.18 0.83 3.55
C ALA A 691 -47.66 1.16 3.31
N GLU A 692 -48.08 2.41 3.52
CA GLU A 692 -49.45 2.89 3.33
C GLU A 692 -49.81 3.14 1.84
N ILE A 693 -48.83 3.18 0.94
CA ILE A 693 -49.05 3.58 -0.46
C ILE A 693 -49.71 2.48 -1.29
N SER A 694 -49.30 1.21 -1.09
CA SER A 694 -49.79 0.07 -1.89
C SER A 694 -49.62 -1.27 -1.15
N ASP A 695 -50.38 -2.28 -1.58
CA ASP A 695 -50.26 -3.64 -1.05
C ASP A 695 -48.85 -4.23 -1.26
N TYR A 696 -48.21 -3.87 -2.38
CA TYR A 696 -46.82 -4.23 -2.63
C TYR A 696 -45.90 -3.62 -1.58
N ALA A 697 -46.02 -2.32 -1.33
CA ALA A 697 -45.19 -1.60 -0.37
C ALA A 697 -45.36 -2.15 1.05
N LYS A 698 -46.61 -2.42 1.45
CA LYS A 698 -46.96 -3.03 2.75
C LYS A 698 -46.26 -4.36 2.98
N LEU A 699 -46.14 -5.20 1.95
CA LEU A 699 -45.42 -6.47 2.03
C LEU A 699 -43.90 -6.27 1.94
N GLY A 700 -43.45 -5.37 1.06
CA GLY A 700 -42.05 -5.15 0.77
C GLY A 700 -41.25 -4.48 1.90
N VAL A 701 -41.89 -3.77 2.82
CA VAL A 701 -41.23 -3.22 4.02
C VAL A 701 -40.95 -4.25 5.12
N LYS A 702 -41.72 -5.35 5.17
CA LYS A 702 -41.61 -6.39 6.21
C LYS A 702 -40.21 -6.98 6.37
N PRO A 703 -39.43 -7.31 5.31
CA PRO A 703 -38.06 -7.80 5.47
C PRO A 703 -37.08 -6.77 6.07
N ILE A 704 -37.49 -5.52 6.27
CA ILE A 704 -36.68 -4.51 6.93
C ILE A 704 -37.21 -4.25 8.35
N LEU A 705 -38.52 -3.97 8.48
CA LEU A 705 -39.12 -3.55 9.75
C LEU A 705 -39.15 -4.65 10.81
N ILE A 706 -39.54 -5.89 10.45
CA ILE A 706 -39.64 -6.97 11.46
C ILE A 706 -38.24 -7.35 11.99
N PRO A 707 -37.22 -7.57 11.14
CA PRO A 707 -35.88 -7.88 11.65
C PRO A 707 -35.24 -6.72 12.40
N TYR A 708 -35.57 -5.47 12.06
CA TYR A 708 -35.18 -4.29 12.83
C TYR A 708 -35.68 -4.40 14.28
N GLU A 709 -36.94 -4.73 14.50
CA GLU A 709 -37.53 -4.87 15.85
C GLU A 709 -36.94 -6.06 16.63
N ILE A 710 -36.60 -7.15 15.95
CA ILE A 710 -35.91 -8.30 16.57
C ILE A 710 -34.52 -7.90 17.05
N LEU A 711 -33.74 -7.25 16.18
CA LEU A 711 -32.37 -6.86 16.48
C LEU A 711 -32.30 -5.72 17.51
N ALA A 712 -33.36 -4.91 17.63
CA ALA A 712 -33.49 -3.85 18.63
C ALA A 712 -33.98 -4.38 19.99
N GLU A 713 -34.28 -5.70 20.07
CA GLU A 713 -34.85 -6.40 21.23
C GLU A 713 -36.28 -5.95 21.61
N ASP A 714 -36.95 -5.19 20.75
CA ASP A 714 -38.34 -4.77 20.91
C ASP A 714 -39.33 -5.93 20.68
N LEU A 715 -38.95 -6.90 19.83
CA LEU A 715 -39.74 -8.08 19.51
C LEU A 715 -38.94 -9.38 19.69
N PRO A 716 -39.19 -10.16 20.77
CA PRO A 716 -38.57 -11.47 20.96
C PRO A 716 -38.91 -12.41 19.80
N ILE A 717 -37.89 -13.06 19.23
CA ILE A 717 -38.03 -13.93 18.05
C ILE A 717 -38.99 -15.11 18.28
N GLU A 718 -39.09 -15.57 19.52
CA GLU A 718 -40.00 -16.63 19.95
C GLU A 718 -41.47 -16.20 19.84
N LYS A 719 -41.77 -14.91 19.97
CA LYS A 719 -43.15 -14.37 19.95
C LYS A 719 -43.69 -14.12 18.54
N ILE A 720 -42.88 -14.23 17.50
CA ILE A 720 -43.33 -14.06 16.12
C ILE A 720 -44.19 -15.25 15.72
N GLY A 721 -45.47 -14.99 15.44
CA GLY A 721 -46.46 -16.01 15.07
C GLY A 721 -47.05 -15.86 13.67
N ASP A 722 -46.99 -14.66 13.07
CA ASP A 722 -47.51 -14.42 11.71
C ASP A 722 -46.63 -15.10 10.65
N PRO A 723 -47.20 -15.96 9.77
CA PRO A 723 -46.41 -16.67 8.74
C PRO A 723 -45.64 -15.76 7.79
N VAL A 724 -46.15 -14.57 7.47
CA VAL A 724 -45.49 -13.63 6.56
C VAL A 724 -44.31 -12.95 7.26
N ASP A 725 -44.46 -12.58 8.53
CA ASP A 725 -43.39 -12.00 9.34
C ASP A 725 -42.27 -13.00 9.63
N ILE A 726 -42.62 -14.27 9.88
CA ILE A 726 -41.67 -15.38 9.99
C ILE A 726 -40.85 -15.48 8.69
N TYR A 727 -41.51 -15.48 7.54
CA TYR A 727 -40.85 -15.58 6.24
C TYR A 727 -39.95 -14.38 5.93
N ALA A 728 -40.45 -13.16 6.13
CA ALA A 728 -39.69 -11.93 5.93
C ALA A 728 -38.42 -11.89 6.79
N SER A 729 -38.53 -12.33 8.05
CA SER A 729 -37.41 -12.38 8.97
C SER A 729 -36.39 -13.45 8.57
N LEU A 730 -36.87 -14.65 8.21
CA LEU A 730 -36.01 -15.75 7.77
C LEU A 730 -35.16 -15.35 6.56
N ILE A 731 -35.78 -14.77 5.54
CA ILE A 731 -35.09 -14.31 4.32
C ILE A 731 -34.01 -13.27 4.64
N THR A 732 -34.32 -12.35 5.55
CA THR A 732 -33.40 -11.28 5.93
C THR A 732 -32.19 -11.81 6.68
N PHE A 733 -32.38 -12.66 7.68
CA PHE A 733 -31.27 -13.28 8.40
C PHE A 733 -30.44 -14.21 7.51
N LEU A 734 -31.06 -14.93 6.56
CA LEU A 734 -30.33 -15.70 5.55
C LEU A 734 -29.45 -14.80 4.67
N TYR A 735 -29.92 -13.59 4.33
CA TYR A 735 -29.12 -12.62 3.58
C TYR A 735 -27.96 -12.06 4.42
N ILE A 736 -28.22 -11.69 5.67
CA ILE A 736 -27.21 -11.22 6.63
C ILE A 736 -26.10 -12.26 6.79
N GLU A 737 -26.46 -13.53 6.98
CA GLU A 737 -25.49 -14.63 7.08
C GLU A 737 -24.63 -14.76 5.84
N LYS A 738 -25.26 -14.70 4.66
CA LYS A 738 -24.54 -14.73 3.39
C LYS A 738 -23.48 -13.62 3.34
N LEU A 739 -23.84 -12.39 3.68
CA LEU A 739 -22.92 -11.25 3.72
C LEU A 739 -21.81 -11.42 4.76
N TYR A 740 -22.13 -11.83 5.99
CA TYR A 740 -21.13 -12.02 7.05
C TYR A 740 -20.15 -13.14 6.71
N SER A 741 -20.60 -14.15 5.97
CA SER A 741 -19.73 -15.21 5.45
C SER A 741 -18.69 -14.69 4.45
N GLU A 742 -19.02 -13.67 3.65
CA GLU A 742 -18.12 -13.06 2.68
C GLU A 742 -17.06 -12.18 3.38
N ILE A 743 -17.40 -11.57 4.51
CA ILE A 743 -16.54 -10.61 5.25
C ILE A 743 -15.76 -11.29 6.41
N GLN A 744 -15.92 -12.61 6.62
CA GLN A 744 -15.20 -13.41 7.62
C GLN A 744 -15.33 -12.92 9.09
N LYS A 745 -16.50 -12.40 9.48
CA LYS A 745 -16.77 -11.97 10.87
C LYS A 745 -17.40 -13.09 11.71
N ILE A 746 -16.53 -13.95 12.25
CA ILE A 746 -16.85 -15.21 12.96
C ILE A 746 -17.86 -15.02 14.13
N ASP A 747 -17.74 -13.97 14.95
CA ASP A 747 -18.57 -13.79 16.15
C ASP A 747 -20.03 -13.36 15.86
N LEU A 748 -20.25 -12.63 14.77
CA LEU A 748 -21.58 -12.18 14.37
C LEU A 748 -22.36 -13.31 13.67
N PHE A 749 -21.63 -14.23 13.03
CA PHE A 749 -22.13 -15.40 12.32
C PHE A 749 -22.93 -16.35 13.22
N SER A 750 -22.38 -16.75 14.37
CA SER A 750 -23.07 -17.75 15.21
C SER A 750 -24.34 -17.23 15.87
N ARG A 751 -24.51 -15.90 16.02
CA ARG A 751 -25.72 -15.30 16.62
C ARG A 751 -26.88 -15.23 15.64
N SER A 752 -26.65 -14.79 14.39
CA SER A 752 -27.73 -14.71 13.39
C SER A 752 -28.24 -16.10 12.96
N TYR A 753 -27.40 -17.15 13.01
CA TYR A 753 -27.85 -18.50 12.68
C TYR A 753 -28.85 -19.07 13.69
N GLN A 754 -28.74 -18.74 14.99
CA GLN A 754 -29.73 -19.13 15.99
C GLN A 754 -31.13 -18.60 15.64
N TYR A 755 -31.19 -17.38 15.11
CA TYR A 755 -32.44 -16.81 14.62
C TYR A 755 -32.98 -17.55 13.39
N ILE A 756 -32.11 -17.93 12.46
CA ILE A 756 -32.48 -18.73 11.29
C ILE A 756 -33.05 -20.08 11.71
N GLU A 757 -32.44 -20.77 12.69
CA GLU A 757 -32.90 -22.08 13.17
C GLU A 757 -34.34 -22.01 13.69
N ILE A 758 -34.63 -21.05 14.59
CA ILE A 758 -35.97 -20.83 15.15
C ILE A 758 -36.98 -20.45 14.06
N LEU A 759 -36.62 -19.51 13.19
CA LEU A 759 -37.52 -19.01 12.13
C LEU A 759 -37.78 -20.08 11.06
N TYR A 760 -36.79 -20.87 10.70
CA TYR A 760 -36.94 -21.94 9.71
C TYR A 760 -37.84 -23.06 10.22
N GLU A 761 -37.73 -23.45 11.49
CA GLU A 761 -38.64 -24.41 12.09
C GLU A 761 -40.10 -23.92 12.04
N LYS A 762 -40.35 -22.66 12.43
CA LYS A 762 -41.67 -22.04 12.33
C LYS A 762 -42.15 -21.91 10.87
N PHE A 763 -41.25 -21.56 9.96
CA PHE A 763 -41.55 -21.41 8.53
C PHE A 763 -41.98 -22.73 7.89
N THR A 764 -41.26 -23.83 8.14
CA THR A 764 -41.61 -25.15 7.56
C THR A 764 -43.01 -25.61 7.96
N LYS A 765 -43.45 -25.26 9.17
CA LYS A 765 -44.80 -25.53 9.71
C LYS A 765 -45.89 -24.64 9.11
N SER A 766 -45.57 -23.41 8.71
CA SER A 766 -46.53 -22.38 8.31
C SER A 766 -46.51 -21.99 6.82
N GLN A 767 -45.47 -22.34 6.07
CA GLN A 767 -45.24 -21.91 4.68
C GLN A 767 -46.40 -22.16 3.71
N ARG A 768 -47.24 -23.18 3.96
CA ARG A 768 -48.40 -23.50 3.10
C ARG A 768 -49.47 -22.41 3.14
N SER A 769 -49.54 -21.64 4.23
CA SER A 769 -50.51 -20.55 4.43
C SER A 769 -50.13 -19.24 3.73
N ILE A 770 -48.90 -19.14 3.21
CA ILE A 770 -48.41 -17.95 2.52
C ILE A 770 -48.73 -18.08 1.03
N SER A 771 -49.25 -17.02 0.40
CA SER A 771 -49.53 -17.03 -1.04
C SER A 771 -48.27 -16.82 -1.89
N ASP A 772 -48.28 -17.29 -3.14
CA ASP A 772 -47.11 -17.21 -4.03
C ASP A 772 -46.70 -15.76 -4.29
N LYS A 773 -47.69 -14.86 -4.47
CA LYS A 773 -47.46 -13.42 -4.64
C LYS A 773 -46.70 -12.80 -3.45
N ILE A 774 -47.04 -13.21 -2.22
CA ILE A 774 -46.35 -12.74 -1.01
C ILE A 774 -44.91 -13.26 -0.99
N LEU A 775 -44.70 -14.55 -1.30
CA LEU A 775 -43.37 -15.14 -1.40
C LEU A 775 -42.49 -14.38 -2.40
N SER A 776 -42.98 -14.18 -3.62
CA SER A 776 -42.23 -13.49 -4.69
C SER A 776 -41.92 -12.03 -4.34
N THR A 777 -42.85 -11.32 -3.69
CA THR A 777 -42.66 -9.90 -3.33
C THR A 777 -41.54 -9.71 -2.32
N ILE A 778 -41.56 -10.47 -1.21
CA ILE A 778 -40.55 -10.39 -0.16
C ILE A 778 -39.20 -10.91 -0.69
N PHE A 779 -39.21 -11.97 -1.49
CA PHE A 779 -38.00 -12.50 -2.12
C PHE A 779 -37.35 -11.49 -3.07
N ASP A 780 -38.15 -10.76 -3.85
CA ASP A 780 -37.65 -9.72 -4.76
C ASP A 780 -37.00 -8.57 -4.00
N VAL A 781 -37.57 -8.09 -2.89
CA VAL A 781 -36.93 -7.03 -2.08
C VAL A 781 -35.56 -7.48 -1.57
N ALA A 782 -35.47 -8.70 -1.00
CA ALA A 782 -34.24 -9.17 -0.38
C ALA A 782 -33.16 -9.59 -1.38
N PHE A 783 -33.53 -10.27 -2.47
CA PHE A 783 -32.57 -10.84 -3.43
C PHE A 783 -32.53 -10.11 -4.78
N SER A 784 -33.40 -9.12 -5.00
CA SER A 784 -33.57 -8.46 -6.31
C SER A 784 -33.87 -9.44 -7.45
N MET A 785 -34.62 -10.50 -7.15
CA MET A 785 -35.02 -11.54 -8.10
C MET A 785 -36.53 -11.80 -8.01
N TRP A 786 -37.22 -11.68 -9.14
CA TRP A 786 -38.64 -12.03 -9.24
C TRP A 786 -38.79 -13.47 -9.73
N TRP A 787 -39.29 -14.37 -8.87
CA TRP A 787 -39.62 -15.76 -9.23
C TRP A 787 -41.09 -16.04 -8.99
N ASP A 788 -41.82 -16.40 -10.05
CA ASP A 788 -43.25 -16.73 -9.99
C ASP A 788 -43.54 -18.16 -9.50
N ARG A 789 -42.50 -18.90 -9.09
CA ARG A 789 -42.59 -20.32 -8.75
C ARG A 789 -42.21 -20.58 -7.29
N ARG A 790 -43.21 -20.91 -6.48
CA ARG A 790 -43.05 -21.29 -5.06
C ARG A 790 -41.97 -22.36 -4.88
N ASP A 791 -41.98 -23.40 -5.70
CA ASP A 791 -41.05 -24.53 -5.56
C ASP A 791 -39.57 -24.11 -5.71
N LEU A 792 -39.29 -23.13 -6.58
CA LEU A 792 -37.94 -22.59 -6.75
C LEU A 792 -37.50 -21.76 -5.54
N ILE A 793 -38.38 -20.90 -5.02
CA ILE A 793 -38.10 -20.08 -3.83
C ILE A 793 -37.84 -20.98 -2.62
N LEU A 794 -38.71 -21.96 -2.38
CA LEU A 794 -38.58 -22.88 -1.24
C LEU A 794 -37.31 -23.73 -1.35
N LYS A 795 -36.99 -24.24 -2.55
CA LYS A 795 -35.73 -24.97 -2.78
C LYS A 795 -34.52 -24.10 -2.45
N TYR A 796 -34.49 -22.85 -2.93
CA TYR A 796 -33.39 -21.94 -2.70
C TYR A 796 -33.21 -21.59 -1.21
N ILE A 797 -34.31 -21.38 -0.48
CA ILE A 797 -34.28 -21.16 0.98
C ILE A 797 -33.68 -22.38 1.69
N ASN A 798 -34.15 -23.58 1.37
CA ASN A 798 -33.66 -24.81 1.98
C ASN A 798 -32.16 -25.02 1.70
N ASP A 799 -31.72 -24.74 0.47
CA ASP A 799 -30.31 -24.80 0.08
C ASP A 799 -29.47 -23.78 0.87
N LEU A 800 -29.95 -22.53 1.01
CA LEU A 800 -29.27 -21.49 1.77
C LEU A 800 -29.21 -21.79 3.27
N VAL A 801 -30.28 -22.29 3.88
CA VAL A 801 -30.30 -22.68 5.30
C VAL A 801 -29.24 -23.76 5.54
N GLY A 802 -29.19 -24.78 4.69
CA GLY A 802 -28.18 -25.85 4.81
C GLY A 802 -26.74 -25.34 4.65
N PHE A 803 -26.52 -24.37 3.75
CA PHE A 803 -25.21 -23.76 3.56
C PHE A 803 -24.79 -22.85 4.73
N CYS A 804 -25.69 -22.02 5.22
CA CYS A 804 -25.46 -21.20 6.41
C CYS A 804 -25.20 -22.09 7.63
N GLY A 805 -25.92 -23.20 7.76
CA GLY A 805 -25.71 -24.19 8.81
C GLY A 805 -24.32 -24.83 8.78
N ILE A 806 -23.84 -25.27 7.61
CA ILE A 806 -22.47 -25.80 7.48
C ILE A 806 -21.45 -24.76 7.96
N LYS A 807 -21.58 -23.52 7.48
CA LYS A 807 -20.67 -22.43 7.86
C LYS A 807 -20.75 -22.10 9.35
N ALA A 808 -21.95 -22.11 9.96
CA ALA A 808 -22.15 -21.87 11.39
C ALA A 808 -21.51 -22.96 12.22
N GLY A 809 -21.70 -24.21 11.81
CA GLY A 809 -21.09 -25.38 12.43
C GLY A 809 -19.56 -25.29 12.38
N ILE A 810 -18.98 -25.02 11.21
CA ILE A 810 -17.53 -24.85 11.06
C ILE A 810 -17.02 -23.68 11.91
N SER A 811 -17.69 -22.53 11.87
CA SER A 811 -17.33 -21.35 12.68
C SER A 811 -17.29 -21.70 14.18
N THR A 812 -18.36 -22.32 14.67
CA THR A 812 -18.50 -22.76 16.07
C THR A 812 -17.43 -23.78 16.47
N PHE A 813 -17.05 -24.68 15.56
CA PHE A 813 -15.97 -25.65 15.78
C PHE A 813 -14.60 -24.97 16.02
N TYR A 814 -14.32 -23.87 15.32
CA TYR A 814 -13.08 -23.11 15.49
C TYR A 814 -13.11 -22.14 16.69
N SER A 815 -14.28 -21.81 17.26
CA SER A 815 -14.44 -20.71 18.24
C SER A 815 -15.13 -21.08 19.56
N TYR A 816 -15.20 -22.36 19.95
CA TYR A 816 -15.90 -22.74 21.20
C TYR A 816 -15.15 -22.28 22.47
N GLY A 817 -15.88 -21.71 23.44
CA GLY A 817 -15.29 -21.09 24.63
C GLY A 817 -14.97 -22.03 25.81
N LYS A 818 -14.21 -21.53 26.79
CA LYS A 818 -13.75 -22.23 28.02
C LYS A 818 -14.89 -22.80 28.91
N LYS A 819 -16.09 -22.21 28.85
CA LYS A 819 -17.27 -22.64 29.64
C LYS A 819 -18.18 -23.65 28.93
N SER A 820 -17.99 -23.87 27.62
CA SER A 820 -18.77 -24.83 26.84
C SER A 820 -18.05 -26.17 26.79
N ASP A 821 -18.78 -27.25 27.06
CA ASP A 821 -18.29 -28.60 26.86
C ASP A 821 -18.04 -28.84 25.36
N PHE A 822 -16.79 -29.05 24.98
CA PHE A 822 -16.40 -29.28 23.59
C PHE A 822 -17.18 -30.43 22.95
N GLU A 823 -17.50 -31.47 23.74
CA GLU A 823 -18.26 -32.63 23.25
C GLU A 823 -19.68 -32.20 22.85
N LYS A 824 -20.35 -31.38 23.66
CA LYS A 824 -21.68 -30.81 23.34
C LYS A 824 -21.63 -29.86 22.15
N ALA A 825 -20.60 -29.01 22.07
CA ALA A 825 -20.41 -28.12 20.93
C ALA A 825 -20.21 -28.93 19.64
N LEU A 826 -19.41 -30.00 19.69
CA LEU A 826 -19.15 -30.86 18.56
C LEU A 826 -20.37 -31.70 18.15
N GLU A 827 -21.18 -32.15 19.11
CA GLU A 827 -22.48 -32.79 18.84
C GLU A 827 -23.42 -31.84 18.08
N TYR A 828 -23.56 -30.59 18.54
CA TYR A 828 -24.35 -29.57 17.85
C TYR A 828 -23.83 -29.27 16.45
N VAL A 829 -22.51 -29.08 16.30
CA VAL A 829 -21.86 -28.86 15.00
C VAL A 829 -22.12 -30.03 14.04
N ASN A 830 -21.99 -31.27 14.51
CA ASN A 830 -22.26 -32.46 13.70
C ASN A 830 -23.73 -32.55 13.28
N MET A 831 -24.66 -32.24 14.18
CA MET A 831 -26.09 -32.22 13.88
C MET A 831 -26.39 -31.30 12.69
N ILE A 832 -25.84 -30.09 12.71
CA ILE A 832 -26.09 -29.09 11.68
C ILE A 832 -25.41 -29.47 10.35
N ILE A 833 -24.14 -29.88 10.38
CA ILE A 833 -23.36 -30.22 9.18
C ILE A 833 -23.91 -31.47 8.47
N ASN A 834 -24.36 -32.48 9.21
CA ASN A 834 -24.77 -33.77 8.66
C ASN A 834 -25.98 -33.67 7.71
N SER A 835 -26.92 -32.77 8.02
CA SER A 835 -28.14 -32.57 7.21
C SER A 835 -27.84 -32.26 5.74
N ARG A 836 -26.82 -31.44 5.48
CA ARG A 836 -26.41 -31.03 4.14
C ARG A 836 -25.27 -31.88 3.58
N TYR A 837 -24.39 -32.43 4.43
CA TYR A 837 -23.37 -33.40 4.00
C TYR A 837 -23.99 -34.62 3.29
N ALA A 838 -25.12 -35.14 3.78
CA ALA A 838 -25.84 -36.24 3.15
C ALA A 838 -26.39 -35.91 1.74
N ILE A 839 -26.63 -34.64 1.44
CA ILE A 839 -27.08 -34.16 0.13
C ILE A 839 -25.87 -33.98 -0.79
N ILE A 840 -24.83 -33.29 -0.32
CA ILE A 840 -23.59 -33.02 -1.08
C ILE A 840 -22.92 -34.34 -1.50
N SER A 841 -22.86 -35.32 -0.61
CA SER A 841 -22.27 -36.64 -0.89
C SER A 841 -23.07 -37.45 -1.93
N LYS A 842 -24.39 -37.24 -2.03
CA LYS A 842 -25.27 -37.91 -3.02
C LYS A 842 -25.33 -37.20 -4.37
N GLU A 843 -25.17 -35.89 -4.41
CA GLU A 843 -25.29 -35.12 -5.67
C GLU A 843 -24.14 -35.36 -6.65
N GLY A 844 -23.00 -35.90 -6.20
CA GLY A 844 -21.86 -36.25 -7.08
C GLY A 844 -21.20 -35.07 -7.80
N LYS A 845 -21.67 -33.84 -7.59
CA LYS A 845 -21.13 -32.62 -8.21
C LYS A 845 -19.74 -32.31 -7.67
N ASN A 846 -18.79 -32.10 -8.56
CA ASN A 846 -17.42 -31.71 -8.21
C ASN A 846 -17.17 -30.25 -8.59
N THR A 847 -17.52 -29.32 -7.70
CA THR A 847 -17.20 -27.88 -7.84
C THR A 847 -16.17 -27.46 -6.79
N GLU A 848 -15.40 -26.41 -7.07
CA GLU A 848 -14.37 -25.89 -6.16
C GLU A 848 -14.95 -25.58 -4.77
N GLU A 849 -16.17 -25.02 -4.71
CA GLU A 849 -16.87 -24.69 -3.46
C GLU A 849 -17.22 -25.95 -2.65
N ILE A 850 -17.70 -27.00 -3.32
CA ILE A 850 -18.03 -28.28 -2.69
C ILE A 850 -16.77 -28.97 -2.16
N THR A 851 -15.66 -28.98 -2.93
CA THR A 851 -14.41 -29.59 -2.47
C THR A 851 -13.83 -28.88 -1.24
N LYS A 852 -13.93 -27.54 -1.17
CA LYS A 852 -13.55 -26.76 0.02
C LYS A 852 -14.41 -27.10 1.22
N MET A 853 -15.74 -27.10 1.06
CA MET A 853 -16.67 -27.46 2.13
C MET A 853 -16.43 -28.88 2.65
N LEU A 854 -16.23 -29.86 1.75
CA LEU A 854 -15.95 -31.23 2.14
C LEU A 854 -14.66 -31.35 2.98
N PHE A 855 -13.62 -30.58 2.64
CA PHE A 855 -12.38 -30.58 3.42
C PHE A 855 -12.62 -30.09 4.86
N ASP A 856 -13.39 -29.03 5.06
CA ASP A 856 -13.73 -28.52 6.39
C ASP A 856 -14.66 -29.47 7.16
N ILE A 857 -15.64 -30.07 6.49
CA ILE A 857 -16.52 -31.10 7.08
C ILE A 857 -15.70 -32.31 7.55
N TYR A 858 -14.73 -32.77 6.76
CA TYR A 858 -13.87 -33.88 7.15
C TYR A 858 -12.98 -33.54 8.34
N LYS A 859 -12.54 -32.28 8.52
CA LYS A 859 -11.84 -31.86 9.75
C LYS A 859 -12.75 -31.95 10.98
N VAL A 860 -14.00 -31.52 10.88
CA VAL A 860 -14.98 -31.67 11.98
C VAL A 860 -15.23 -33.14 12.30
N ARG A 861 -15.52 -33.96 11.29
CA ARG A 861 -15.75 -35.41 11.47
C ARG A 861 -14.51 -36.10 12.05
N LEU A 862 -13.31 -35.67 11.63
CA LEU A 862 -12.06 -36.19 12.17
C LEU A 862 -11.93 -35.85 13.66
N ALA A 863 -12.23 -34.63 14.08
CA ALA A 863 -12.22 -34.25 15.49
C ALA A 863 -13.19 -35.12 16.33
N SER A 864 -14.39 -35.40 15.83
CA SER A 864 -15.34 -36.30 16.50
C SER A 864 -14.83 -37.72 16.59
N ALA A 865 -14.28 -38.24 15.49
CA ALA A 865 -13.74 -39.60 15.42
C ALA A 865 -12.47 -39.78 16.29
N LEU A 866 -11.73 -38.69 16.56
CA LEU A 866 -10.56 -38.70 17.45
C LEU A 866 -10.98 -38.82 18.93
N LEU A 867 -12.12 -38.24 19.31
CA LEU A 867 -12.70 -38.36 20.64
C LEU A 867 -13.43 -39.70 20.88
N ALA A 868 -13.97 -40.29 19.83
CA ALA A 868 -14.65 -41.59 19.86
C ALA A 868 -13.67 -42.79 19.98
N SER A 869 -14.21 -44.01 19.81
CA SER A 869 -13.55 -45.30 20.06
C SER A 869 -12.26 -45.55 19.22
N ARG A 870 -11.59 -46.69 19.43
CA ARG A 870 -10.17 -46.93 19.05
C ARG A 870 -9.80 -46.78 17.55
N TYR A 871 -10.75 -46.71 16.60
CA TYR A 871 -10.41 -46.77 15.16
C TYR A 871 -11.24 -45.93 14.18
N GLU A 872 -12.24 -45.18 14.64
CA GLU A 872 -13.19 -44.48 13.75
C GLU A 872 -12.51 -43.42 12.86
N TYR A 873 -11.45 -42.78 13.35
CA TYR A 873 -10.73 -41.73 12.61
C TYR A 873 -10.11 -42.24 11.30
N LYS A 874 -9.79 -43.55 11.18
CA LYS A 874 -9.20 -44.13 9.97
C LYS A 874 -10.11 -44.02 8.75
N THR A 875 -11.43 -44.14 8.95
CA THR A 875 -12.42 -43.99 7.86
C THR A 875 -12.44 -42.55 7.33
N VAL A 876 -12.36 -41.56 8.23
CA VAL A 876 -12.28 -40.14 7.84
C VAL A 876 -10.96 -39.82 7.13
N LEU A 877 -9.85 -40.47 7.51
CA LEU A 877 -8.58 -40.33 6.80
C LEU A 877 -8.65 -40.88 5.37
N GLN A 878 -9.42 -41.95 5.14
CA GLN A 878 -9.70 -42.47 3.79
C GLN A 878 -10.52 -41.47 2.98
N ASP A 879 -11.58 -40.88 3.56
CA ASP A 879 -12.37 -39.82 2.92
C ASP A 879 -11.49 -38.62 2.48
N ILE A 880 -10.55 -38.20 3.34
CA ILE A 880 -9.57 -37.13 3.04
C ILE A 880 -8.63 -37.56 1.90
N MET A 881 -8.22 -38.82 1.86
CA MET A 881 -7.35 -39.32 0.79
C MET A 881 -8.06 -39.32 -0.56
N GLU A 882 -9.33 -39.70 -0.60
CA GLU A 882 -10.14 -39.63 -1.81
C GLU A 882 -10.35 -38.19 -2.29
N LEU A 883 -10.49 -37.23 -1.36
CA LEU A 883 -10.66 -35.81 -1.69
C LEU A 883 -9.49 -35.23 -2.50
N GLN A 884 -8.27 -35.73 -2.31
CA GLN A 884 -7.08 -35.28 -3.04
C GLN A 884 -7.25 -35.46 -4.56
N SER A 885 -7.91 -36.53 -5.02
CA SER A 885 -8.18 -36.77 -6.44
C SER A 885 -9.07 -35.67 -7.06
N LYS A 886 -9.88 -35.00 -6.24
CA LYS A 886 -10.78 -33.92 -6.62
C LYS A 886 -10.14 -32.53 -6.50
N ALA A 887 -8.97 -32.39 -5.86
CA ALA A 887 -8.36 -31.09 -5.57
C ALA A 887 -7.87 -30.31 -6.82
N ASN A 888 -7.75 -30.97 -7.98
CA ASN A 888 -7.25 -30.35 -9.21
C ASN A 888 -8.16 -29.24 -9.77
N ILE A 889 -9.45 -29.24 -9.43
CA ILE A 889 -10.41 -28.19 -9.86
C ILE A 889 -10.31 -26.90 -9.03
N ILE A 890 -9.55 -26.89 -7.93
CA ILE A 890 -9.42 -25.75 -7.02
C ILE A 890 -8.40 -24.76 -7.58
N ASN A 891 -8.81 -23.55 -7.94
CA ASN A 891 -7.89 -22.53 -8.46
C ASN A 891 -6.94 -21.98 -7.37
N ASP A 892 -7.39 -21.96 -6.12
CA ASP A 892 -6.56 -21.54 -4.98
C ASP A 892 -5.45 -22.55 -4.69
N ARG A 893 -4.21 -22.15 -4.98
CA ARG A 893 -3.01 -22.95 -4.74
C ARG A 893 -2.81 -23.30 -3.27
N SER A 894 -3.12 -22.40 -2.33
CA SER A 894 -2.95 -22.63 -0.90
C SER A 894 -3.87 -23.74 -0.41
N ILE A 895 -5.14 -23.72 -0.84
CA ILE A 895 -6.12 -24.74 -0.46
C ILE A 895 -5.74 -26.10 -1.07
N ARG A 896 -5.31 -26.11 -2.33
CA ARG A 896 -4.84 -27.33 -2.99
C ARG A 896 -3.63 -27.95 -2.27
N GLU A 897 -2.67 -27.11 -1.84
CA GLU A 897 -1.51 -27.56 -1.07
C GLU A 897 -1.90 -28.06 0.33
N ASN A 898 -2.92 -27.48 0.95
CA ASN A 898 -3.48 -27.93 2.23
C ASN A 898 -4.14 -29.32 2.13
N ILE A 899 -5.00 -29.55 1.14
CA ILE A 899 -5.60 -30.88 0.91
C ILE A 899 -4.50 -31.92 0.64
N ARG A 900 -3.47 -31.55 -0.14
CA ARG A 900 -2.31 -32.42 -0.39
C ARG A 900 -1.55 -32.73 0.90
N LEU A 901 -1.35 -31.76 1.78
CA LEU A 901 -0.67 -31.97 3.05
C LEU A 901 -1.47 -32.91 3.97
N ALA A 902 -2.79 -32.75 4.03
CA ALA A 902 -3.67 -33.65 4.77
C ALA A 902 -3.63 -35.08 4.20
N TYR A 903 -3.65 -35.22 2.87
CA TYR A 903 -3.44 -36.49 2.18
C TYR A 903 -2.13 -37.17 2.57
N LEU A 904 -1.02 -36.42 2.60
CA LEU A 904 0.29 -36.95 2.98
C LEU A 904 0.32 -37.45 4.43
N ILE A 905 -0.29 -36.72 5.37
CA ILE A 905 -0.40 -37.17 6.77
C ILE A 905 -1.28 -38.42 6.87
N SER A 906 -2.43 -38.45 6.18
CA SER A 906 -3.33 -39.62 6.14
C SER A 906 -2.64 -40.86 5.58
N LYS A 907 -1.94 -40.71 4.44
CA LYS A 907 -1.22 -41.78 3.75
C LYS A 907 -0.08 -42.34 4.60
N LEU A 908 0.69 -41.44 5.21
CA LEU A 908 1.74 -41.79 6.15
C LEU A 908 1.16 -42.59 7.35
N LEU A 909 0.04 -42.16 7.93
CA LEU A 909 -0.56 -42.81 9.10
C LEU A 909 -1.23 -44.15 8.80
N LEU A 910 -1.90 -44.29 7.65
CA LEU A 910 -2.62 -45.51 7.25
C LEU A 910 -1.70 -46.56 6.61
N TYR A 911 -0.76 -46.14 5.77
CA TYR A 911 0.04 -47.03 4.91
C TYR A 911 1.54 -46.99 5.20
N LYS A 912 2.01 -46.06 6.07
CA LYS A 912 3.45 -45.82 6.34
C LYS A 912 4.28 -45.44 5.11
N GLU A 913 3.63 -44.88 4.09
CA GLU A 913 4.31 -44.43 2.87
C GLU A 913 4.77 -42.97 3.01
N VAL A 914 6.00 -42.69 2.57
CA VAL A 914 6.62 -41.36 2.55
C VAL A 914 6.79 -40.93 1.10
N GLU A 915 6.32 -39.74 0.72
CA GLU A 915 6.52 -39.21 -0.63
C GLU A 915 7.78 -38.34 -0.72
N GLU A 916 8.55 -38.50 -1.80
CA GLU A 916 9.76 -37.70 -2.06
C GLU A 916 9.43 -36.25 -2.46
N THR A 917 8.28 -36.01 -3.09
CA THR A 917 7.89 -34.66 -3.53
C THR A 917 6.93 -34.01 -2.53
N ILE A 918 7.47 -33.05 -1.78
CA ILE A 918 6.79 -32.41 -0.66
C ILE A 918 6.36 -30.97 -1.03
N PRO A 919 5.12 -30.53 -0.70
CA PRO A 919 4.63 -29.20 -1.06
C PRO A 919 5.38 -28.05 -0.36
N MET A 920 5.59 -26.92 -1.05
CA MET A 920 6.18 -25.68 -0.51
C MET A 920 5.18 -24.86 0.31
N SER A 921 4.66 -25.42 1.40
CA SER A 921 3.74 -24.73 2.33
C SER A 921 4.41 -24.40 3.66
N ARG A 922 4.03 -23.25 4.27
CA ARG A 922 4.47 -22.90 5.64
C ARG A 922 4.01 -23.93 6.68
N LYS A 923 2.87 -24.60 6.42
CA LYS A 923 2.27 -25.64 7.25
C LYS A 923 2.95 -27.00 7.10
N LEU A 924 3.90 -27.15 6.17
CA LEU A 924 4.64 -28.40 5.94
C LEU A 924 5.26 -28.99 7.22
N ILE A 925 5.62 -28.13 8.17
CA ILE A 925 6.17 -28.56 9.45
C ILE A 925 5.25 -29.51 10.24
N LEU A 926 3.93 -29.49 9.99
CA LEU A 926 2.98 -30.46 10.53
C LEU A 926 3.26 -31.88 10.02
N TYR A 927 3.55 -32.04 8.72
CA TYR A 927 3.94 -33.33 8.16
C TYR A 927 5.31 -33.79 8.66
N LYS A 928 6.27 -32.85 8.83
CA LYS A 928 7.56 -33.18 9.46
C LYS A 928 7.40 -33.62 10.93
N ALA A 929 6.47 -33.01 11.67
CA ALA A 929 6.13 -33.46 13.02
C ALA A 929 5.53 -34.88 13.00
N ALA A 930 4.63 -35.18 12.05
CA ALA A 930 4.08 -36.52 11.86
C ALA A 930 5.18 -37.57 11.57
N LEU A 931 6.12 -37.23 10.67
CA LEU A 931 7.28 -38.06 10.35
C LEU A 931 8.17 -38.29 11.58
N ALA A 932 8.50 -37.26 12.35
CA ALA A 932 9.33 -37.40 13.55
C ALA A 932 8.68 -38.25 14.66
N LEU A 933 7.35 -38.20 14.77
CA LEU A 933 6.60 -38.99 15.75
C LEU A 933 6.50 -40.49 15.38
N MET A 934 6.63 -40.83 14.09
CA MET A 934 6.56 -42.22 13.59
C MET A 934 7.88 -42.81 13.10
N GLY A 935 8.82 -41.97 12.71
CA GLY A 935 10.11 -42.31 12.12
C GLY A 935 11.21 -42.57 13.14
N GLY A 936 12.44 -42.73 12.63
CA GLY A 936 13.65 -42.99 13.42
C GLY A 936 14.36 -41.69 13.84
N GLU A 937 15.60 -41.82 14.32
CA GLU A 937 16.39 -40.67 14.80
C GLU A 937 16.65 -39.63 13.71
N LYS A 938 16.83 -40.05 12.46
CA LYS A 938 17.08 -39.15 11.33
C LYS A 938 15.90 -38.17 11.11
N GLU A 939 14.68 -38.68 11.10
CA GLU A 939 13.48 -37.84 10.92
C GLU A 939 13.28 -36.88 12.11
N LYS A 940 13.63 -37.31 13.33
CA LYS A 940 13.60 -36.45 14.52
C LYS A 940 14.64 -35.33 14.44
N GLU A 941 15.87 -35.62 14.06
CA GLU A 941 16.94 -34.62 13.90
C GLU A 941 16.57 -33.55 12.85
N GLU A 942 16.05 -33.97 11.70
CA GLU A 942 15.59 -33.05 10.66
C GLU A 942 14.43 -32.16 11.15
N PHE A 943 13.49 -32.73 11.91
CA PHE A 943 12.41 -31.98 12.52
C PHE A 943 12.90 -30.98 13.58
N PHE A 944 13.83 -31.38 14.45
CA PHE A 944 14.43 -30.49 15.46
C PHE A 944 15.13 -29.31 14.81
N LYS A 945 15.97 -29.56 13.80
CA LYS A 945 16.67 -28.51 13.05
C LYS A 945 15.70 -27.51 12.42
N GLU A 946 14.60 -28.01 11.85
CA GLU A 946 13.56 -27.17 11.26
C GLU A 946 12.87 -26.30 12.33
N VAL A 947 12.42 -26.88 13.46
CA VAL A 947 11.78 -26.14 14.56
C VAL A 947 12.72 -25.10 15.15
N GLU A 948 13.96 -25.47 15.43
CA GLU A 948 14.99 -24.63 16.05
C GLU A 948 15.48 -23.51 15.11
N SER A 949 15.30 -23.66 13.79
CA SER A 949 15.58 -22.59 12.81
C SER A 949 14.44 -21.56 12.71
N ARG A 950 13.22 -21.91 13.13
CA ARG A 950 12.04 -21.05 12.97
C ARG A 950 12.01 -19.92 13.98
N ARG A 951 11.52 -18.77 13.53
CA ARG A 951 11.44 -17.54 14.31
C ARG A 951 10.04 -16.90 14.20
N ILE A 952 9.54 -16.36 15.30
CA ILE A 952 8.40 -15.44 15.30
C ILE A 952 8.90 -14.04 15.68
N GLY A 953 8.90 -13.14 14.69
CA GLY A 953 9.67 -11.90 14.79
C GLY A 953 11.17 -12.23 14.74
N ARG A 954 11.93 -11.89 15.78
CA ARG A 954 13.37 -12.19 15.91
C ARG A 954 13.70 -13.30 16.91
N ARG A 955 12.69 -13.89 17.55
CA ARG A 955 12.88 -14.88 18.62
C ARG A 955 12.65 -16.31 18.11
N PRO A 956 13.44 -17.29 18.56
CA PRO A 956 13.15 -18.72 18.37
C PRO A 956 11.73 -19.05 18.77
N ILE A 957 11.05 -19.91 18.01
CA ILE A 957 9.69 -20.36 18.41
C ILE A 957 9.72 -21.26 19.64
N THR A 958 10.90 -21.73 20.04
CA THR A 958 11.15 -22.51 21.26
C THR A 958 11.30 -21.65 22.52
N ASP A 959 11.34 -20.31 22.41
CA ASP A 959 11.35 -19.35 23.54
C ASP A 959 9.89 -19.02 23.92
N ILE A 960 9.23 -19.94 24.64
CA ILE A 960 7.78 -19.93 24.86
C ILE A 960 7.33 -18.66 25.58
N GLU A 961 7.92 -18.33 26.73
CA GLU A 961 7.55 -17.16 27.57
C GLU A 961 7.30 -15.88 26.75
N ARG A 962 8.07 -15.68 25.68
CA ARG A 962 8.03 -14.46 24.85
C ARG A 962 7.25 -14.60 23.56
N VAL A 963 6.88 -15.82 23.18
CA VAL A 963 6.26 -16.14 21.88
C VAL A 963 4.79 -16.55 22.04
N LEU A 964 4.33 -16.94 23.23
CA LEU A 964 2.95 -17.32 23.55
C LEU A 964 1.86 -16.38 22.95
N PRO A 965 1.90 -15.04 23.15
CA PRO A 965 0.91 -14.12 22.55
C PRO A 965 0.88 -14.11 21.02
N ARG A 966 1.98 -14.53 20.39
CA ARG A 966 2.11 -14.53 18.93
C ARG A 966 1.79 -15.89 18.31
N LEU A 967 1.71 -16.96 19.10
CA LEU A 967 1.32 -18.30 18.64
C LEU A 967 -0.14 -18.33 18.18
N LEU A 968 -1.02 -17.52 18.78
CA LEU A 968 -2.42 -17.37 18.39
C LEU A 968 -2.60 -16.95 16.93
N THR A 969 -1.68 -16.15 16.39
CA THR A 969 -1.72 -15.76 14.97
C THR A 969 -1.16 -16.83 14.02
N LYS A 970 -0.65 -17.95 14.57
CA LYS A 970 0.03 -19.05 13.86
C LYS A 970 -0.25 -20.40 14.52
N GLU A 971 -1.52 -20.72 14.73
CA GLU A 971 -1.98 -21.87 15.50
C GLU A 971 -1.36 -23.22 15.07
N TYR A 972 -1.03 -23.39 13.79
CA TYR A 972 -0.36 -24.60 13.29
C TYR A 972 1.00 -24.89 13.94
N LEU A 973 1.62 -23.91 14.62
CA LEU A 973 2.86 -24.12 15.38
C LEU A 973 2.62 -24.70 16.78
N ILE A 974 1.40 -24.63 17.30
CA ILE A 974 1.04 -25.18 18.62
C ILE A 974 1.29 -26.69 18.68
N PRO A 975 0.69 -27.52 17.81
CA PRO A 975 0.93 -28.97 17.85
C PRO A 975 2.37 -29.35 17.45
N VAL A 976 3.05 -28.50 16.68
CA VAL A 976 4.47 -28.66 16.33
C VAL A 976 5.37 -28.51 17.56
N LEU A 977 5.13 -27.48 18.36
CA LEU A 977 5.87 -27.24 19.60
C LEU A 977 5.59 -28.34 20.62
N LYS A 978 4.33 -28.79 20.74
CA LYS A 978 3.99 -29.98 21.55
C LYS A 978 4.77 -31.22 21.14
N ALA A 979 4.79 -31.55 19.85
CA ALA A 979 5.59 -32.67 19.33
C ALA A 979 7.09 -32.50 19.63
N TYR A 980 7.62 -31.29 19.45
CA TYR A 980 9.02 -30.96 19.72
C TYR A 980 9.39 -31.15 21.20
N PHE A 981 8.61 -30.59 22.14
CA PHE A 981 8.89 -30.71 23.57
C PHE A 981 8.73 -32.14 24.07
N TYR A 982 7.72 -32.87 23.58
CA TYR A 982 7.55 -34.29 23.87
C TYR A 982 8.77 -35.11 23.43
N LEU A 983 9.22 -34.94 22.18
CA LEU A 983 10.36 -35.68 21.65
C LEU A 983 11.70 -35.29 22.30
N LYS A 984 11.82 -34.07 22.84
CA LYS A 984 13.01 -33.58 23.56
C LYS A 984 12.97 -33.81 25.09
N GLY A 985 11.85 -34.30 25.65
CA GLY A 985 11.68 -34.46 27.09
C GLY A 985 11.58 -33.15 27.89
N LYS A 986 11.09 -32.08 27.27
CA LYS A 986 10.99 -30.72 27.85
C LYS A 986 9.64 -30.49 28.53
N GLY A 987 9.46 -31.10 29.70
CA GLY A 987 8.17 -31.13 30.42
C GLY A 987 7.72 -29.75 30.94
N ILE A 988 8.64 -28.89 31.37
CA ILE A 988 8.31 -27.57 31.94
C ILE A 988 7.73 -26.66 30.85
N GLU A 989 8.43 -26.55 29.72
CA GLU A 989 7.99 -25.75 28.59
C GLU A 989 6.65 -26.26 27.99
N MET A 990 6.40 -27.57 28.09
CA MET A 990 5.12 -28.16 27.70
C MET A 990 3.98 -27.73 28.64
N THR A 991 4.20 -27.74 29.95
CA THR A 991 3.22 -27.25 30.94
C THR A 991 2.94 -25.76 30.77
N GLU A 992 3.97 -24.93 30.56
CA GLU A 992 3.80 -23.49 30.31
C GLU A 992 2.96 -23.21 29.05
N LEU A 993 3.16 -24.00 27.99
CA LEU A 993 2.33 -23.91 26.79
C LEU A 993 0.88 -24.28 27.11
N ASP A 994 0.66 -25.36 27.86
CA ASP A 994 -0.68 -25.86 28.18
C ASP A 994 -1.44 -24.90 29.09
N ASP A 995 -0.80 -24.38 30.13
CA ASP A 995 -1.35 -23.36 31.02
C ASP A 995 -1.75 -22.08 30.28
N TYR A 996 -0.91 -21.65 29.32
CA TYR A 996 -1.24 -20.50 28.48
C TYR A 996 -2.43 -20.79 27.57
N LEU A 997 -2.44 -21.96 26.92
CA LEU A 997 -3.53 -22.35 26.02
C LEU A 997 -4.86 -22.46 26.78
N GLU A 998 -4.86 -22.96 28.01
CA GLU A 998 -6.05 -23.06 28.88
C GLU A 998 -6.63 -21.71 29.29
N ASN A 999 -5.83 -20.65 29.28
CA ASN A 999 -6.25 -19.33 29.72
C ASN A 999 -6.60 -18.40 28.56
N GLU A 1000 -5.91 -18.51 27.43
CA GLU A 1000 -5.93 -17.50 26.36
C GLU A 1000 -6.51 -18.01 25.04
N THR A 1001 -6.87 -19.30 24.92
CA THR A 1001 -7.28 -19.90 23.63
C THR A 1001 -8.60 -20.65 23.70
N ILE A 1002 -9.25 -20.75 22.54
CA ILE A 1002 -10.56 -21.38 22.30
C ILE A 1002 -10.44 -22.30 21.08
N GLY A 1003 -11.39 -23.20 20.84
CA GLY A 1003 -11.38 -23.98 19.60
C GLY A 1003 -10.38 -25.15 19.57
N ILE A 1004 -9.93 -25.48 18.36
CA ILE A 1004 -9.06 -26.64 18.05
C ILE A 1004 -7.81 -26.75 18.93
N PRO A 1005 -7.08 -25.66 19.26
CA PRO A 1005 -5.95 -25.72 20.20
C PRO A 1005 -6.30 -26.38 21.54
N MET A 1006 -7.48 -26.11 22.09
CA MET A 1006 -7.91 -26.68 23.37
C MET A 1006 -8.23 -28.18 23.26
N LEU A 1007 -8.93 -28.60 22.20
CA LEU A 1007 -9.19 -30.02 21.92
C LEU A 1007 -7.87 -30.82 21.83
N VAL A 1008 -6.92 -30.32 21.04
CA VAL A 1008 -5.67 -31.05 20.79
C VAL A 1008 -4.82 -31.12 22.05
N THR A 1009 -4.84 -30.05 22.86
CA THR A 1009 -4.08 -29.95 24.11
C THR A 1009 -4.67 -30.85 25.19
N ASN A 1010 -5.92 -30.65 25.60
CA ASN A 1010 -6.50 -31.20 26.84
C ASN A 1010 -7.16 -32.58 26.67
N LYS A 1011 -7.39 -33.03 25.42
CA LYS A 1011 -8.16 -34.27 25.16
C LYS A 1011 -7.39 -35.28 24.32
N ILE A 1012 -6.54 -34.83 23.40
CA ILE A 1012 -5.81 -35.72 22.48
C ILE A 1012 -4.37 -35.94 22.95
N PHE A 1013 -3.63 -34.86 23.22
CA PHE A 1013 -2.20 -34.95 23.48
C PHE A 1013 -1.86 -35.51 24.88
N ASP A 1014 -2.64 -35.22 25.92
CA ASP A 1014 -2.38 -35.70 27.29
C ASP A 1014 -2.26 -37.24 27.41
N LYS A 1015 -2.75 -37.97 26.40
CA LYS A 1015 -2.73 -39.43 26.35
C LYS A 1015 -1.65 -39.98 25.40
N ILE A 1016 -0.75 -39.17 24.85
CA ILE A 1016 0.17 -39.50 23.73
C ILE A 1016 1.13 -40.70 23.96
N TYR A 1017 1.33 -41.12 25.21
CA TYR A 1017 2.29 -42.18 25.57
C TYR A 1017 1.99 -43.55 24.93
N ALA A 1018 0.71 -43.89 24.71
CA ALA A 1018 0.35 -45.11 24.00
C ALA A 1018 0.42 -44.92 22.48
N LYS A 1019 0.94 -45.92 21.76
CA LYS A 1019 1.06 -45.91 20.27
C LYS A 1019 -0.23 -45.48 19.57
N GLU A 1020 -1.37 -45.93 20.07
CA GLU A 1020 -2.68 -45.59 19.54
C GLU A 1020 -3.02 -44.10 19.72
N ASN A 1021 -2.74 -43.53 20.88
CA ASN A 1021 -2.96 -42.12 21.17
C ASN A 1021 -1.95 -41.22 20.43
N ARG A 1022 -0.74 -41.72 20.20
CA ARG A 1022 0.22 -41.07 19.29
C ARG A 1022 -0.32 -40.97 17.88
N ASN A 1023 -0.92 -42.04 17.36
CA ASN A 1023 -1.58 -42.01 16.05
C ASN A 1023 -2.77 -41.04 16.01
N LYS A 1024 -3.57 -40.98 17.10
CA LYS A 1024 -4.63 -39.96 17.23
C LYS A 1024 -4.09 -38.53 17.22
N PHE A 1025 -2.96 -38.28 17.89
CA PHE A 1025 -2.31 -36.97 17.85
C PHE A 1025 -1.74 -36.64 16.46
N ILE A 1026 -1.15 -37.60 15.76
CA ILE A 1026 -0.69 -37.39 14.38
C ILE A 1026 -1.85 -37.06 13.45
N ALA A 1027 -2.98 -37.77 13.58
CA ALA A 1027 -4.20 -37.46 12.84
C ALA A 1027 -4.76 -36.07 13.17
N SER A 1028 -4.69 -35.63 14.43
CA SER A 1028 -5.17 -34.30 14.84
C SER A 1028 -4.36 -33.14 14.24
N LEU A 1029 -3.14 -33.37 13.73
CA LEU A 1029 -2.37 -32.36 13.00
C LEU A 1029 -3.11 -31.82 11.77
N ILE A 1030 -3.99 -32.63 11.16
CA ILE A 1030 -4.81 -32.23 10.02
C ILE A 1030 -5.79 -31.11 10.38
N LEU A 1031 -6.22 -31.00 11.65
CA LEU A 1031 -7.14 -29.97 12.12
C LEU A 1031 -6.56 -28.55 12.00
N PHE A 1032 -5.23 -28.42 11.92
CA PHE A 1032 -4.50 -27.15 11.79
C PHE A 1032 -4.10 -26.80 10.34
N ILE A 1033 -4.49 -27.65 9.38
CA ILE A 1033 -4.29 -27.45 7.94
C ILE A 1033 -5.46 -26.66 7.34
#